data_AF-A0A6G0PT51-F1
#
_entry.id   AF-A0A6G0PT51-F1
#
_cell.length_a   1.000
_cell.length_b   1.000
_cell.length_c   1.000
_cell.angle_alpha   90.00
_cell.angle_beta   90.00
_cell.angle_gamma   90.00
#
_symmetry.space_group_name_H-M   'P 1'
#
loop_
_entity.id
_entity.type
_entity.pdbx_description
1 polymer ?
#
loop_
_entity_poly.entity_id
_entity_poly.type
_entity_poly.pdbx_seq_one_letter_code
_entity_poly.pdbx_strand_id
1 'polypeptide(L)'
;MEDLGFFNEREAECFEREDTLSQSDLEKLNVDENMPEMERAEKLLKTGLDKQKISILNSLPKILASNNSKTNLSVMLDCMKGVWQKYESEMNADPAVLLELFKGLASLACATVDGKVLSYPVVTFHEEYAEQLEACRTEKKNAVFLLSDEQVAKLLVPFALDIIAEIQQKDYAEEASLAVIALLPRIGTSLKKTQILRVAIEKGDVSQPPGSRLICCFVLGAITALNLLSAPDIEGLYFQKMMALCQDTDAEVRKCMCIQLDGLARAVGEEHACSELLPELLELLQDEEEQVKQTAFLTLVSLIDFFPAKDRVKLIIPEFVSMAESLPDYLVPSLTEQFGHLVTKLSALNHLGNDIGQALLQSYAKLCSHEELEIRQFCAYNFPAIVKAFGTTYASTLMDDLLAKLASDPNEEVRHSIAAGIHEVAVLLGQQRALRYLRTLVLNLMNDESPLVQGMAISRSPQLLSAMINPNDEEQKAAILDSIIKSVIEYHEILPPSRNRDQLVFLETMQQFPSWFSSTQMYEMVIPIIFDFIEGGARPVQLLAMHVVLKCIRYNDTASHRYSLLSRLRSEYGHSKSYWRRILYLDACVYALSLNSRLYCQRNFLEVAIDLLDDPVPNVRLKAISLVPQWKNALSYLSDEKPLDRIRQFLDESTIDSDRDVANTLHETRQVVEASIVGQPRRPQDDADDKKKLSEEENLGLMTDHEDSSADSKWSSMLEYTLVVGKDGQVVRRARVKSFDLVNKIARVPGKETGRANGINVGGGMASGLGLGSGSTSMALAMGIGSKSDLNKLKAAPKTPSKPAPPLTTLPNCATARPGHAKMPQAVKVANSTGKIIATGSKSTLGPTRIGTGLPKDTGAITKIPIIRPSAPAKREASPSSSTKPNSATLALAPGPSSRLGTIDNGGVGPLKPQKASSTPGTPKR
;
A
#
# COMPACT_ATOMS: atom_id res chain seq x y z
N MET A 1 6.35 8.00 47.95
CA MET A 1 7.15 8.83 47.00
C MET A 1 7.05 8.14 45.65
N GLU A 2 5.79 7.97 45.26
CA GLU A 2 5.18 7.26 44.15
C GLU A 2 3.88 8.06 43.90
N ASP A 3 3.17 7.80 42.81
CA ASP A 3 2.13 8.68 42.25
C ASP A 3 2.69 10.00 41.67
N LEU A 4 3.40 9.86 40.54
CA LEU A 4 3.45 10.88 39.49
C LEU A 4 2.77 10.28 38.25
N GLY A 5 1.50 10.63 38.04
CA GLY A 5 0.70 10.15 36.91
C GLY A 5 1.11 10.86 35.62
N PHE A 6 1.50 10.10 34.60
CA PHE A 6 2.06 10.64 33.37
C PHE A 6 1.10 11.56 32.59
N PHE A 7 1.56 12.78 32.30
CA PHE A 7 1.25 13.44 31.03
C PHE A 7 1.79 12.60 29.86
N ASN A 8 1.24 12.74 28.65
CA ASN A 8 1.62 11.93 27.51
C ASN A 8 3.14 11.97 27.23
N GLU A 9 3.76 10.80 27.06
CA GLU A 9 5.22 10.64 26.91
C GLU A 9 5.81 11.50 25.77
N ARG A 10 5.02 11.86 24.74
CA ARG A 10 5.43 12.70 23.62
C ARG A 10 5.72 14.16 23.95
N GLU A 11 5.22 14.70 25.07
CA GLU A 11 5.51 16.10 25.46
C GLU A 11 6.72 16.20 26.42
N ALA A 12 7.11 15.08 27.04
CA ALA A 12 8.28 15.02 27.93
C ALA A 12 9.61 15.05 27.15
N GLU A 13 9.63 14.58 25.90
CA GLU A 13 10.82 14.57 25.03
C GLU A 13 11.26 15.98 24.57
N CYS A 14 10.40 17.00 24.70
CA CYS A 14 10.67 18.38 24.24
C CYS A 14 11.58 19.23 25.15
N PHE A 15 12.14 18.64 26.22
CA PHE A 15 12.98 19.31 27.22
C PHE A 15 14.45 18.84 27.20
N GLU A 16 15.06 18.74 26.02
CA GLU A 16 16.51 18.59 25.90
C GLU A 16 17.27 19.84 26.38
N ARG A 17 17.72 19.81 27.64
CA ARG A 17 18.84 20.57 28.23
C ARG A 17 19.08 22.00 27.71
N GLU A 18 18.15 22.90 28.01
CA GLU A 18 18.46 24.34 28.05
C GLU A 18 18.88 24.71 29.49
N ASP A 19 20.19 24.67 29.75
CA ASP A 19 20.79 25.01 31.05
C ASP A 19 20.70 26.52 31.33
N THR A 20 19.51 27.05 31.69
CA THR A 20 19.26 28.21 32.59
C THR A 20 17.77 28.62 32.65
N LEU A 21 16.87 27.73 33.08
CA LEU A 21 15.52 28.17 33.50
C LEU A 21 15.63 29.14 34.69
N SER A 22 15.06 30.36 34.56
CA SER A 22 15.06 31.32 35.67
C SER A 22 14.05 30.92 36.74
N GLN A 23 14.15 31.50 37.93
CA GLN A 23 13.17 31.25 38.98
C GLN A 23 11.75 31.72 38.59
N SER A 24 11.62 32.72 37.71
CA SER A 24 10.31 33.09 37.15
C SER A 24 9.77 32.01 36.19
N ASP A 25 10.64 31.28 35.49
CA ASP A 25 10.24 30.23 34.56
C ASP A 25 9.83 28.95 35.28
N LEU A 26 10.51 28.65 36.40
CA LEU A 26 10.07 27.63 37.36
C LEU A 26 8.70 27.95 37.97
N GLU A 27 8.38 29.23 38.20
CA GLU A 27 7.04 29.66 38.63
C GLU A 27 5.98 29.54 37.53
N LYS A 28 6.32 29.83 36.25
CA LYS A 28 5.42 29.63 35.09
C LYS A 28 5.13 28.15 34.82
N LEU A 29 6.12 27.28 35.03
CA LEU A 29 5.98 25.82 34.91
C LEU A 29 5.03 25.22 35.96
N ASN A 30 4.79 25.91 37.09
CA ASN A 30 3.97 25.40 38.17
C ASN A 30 2.46 25.57 37.87
N VAL A 31 1.77 24.48 37.56
CA VAL A 31 0.34 24.43 37.22
C VAL A 31 -0.35 23.38 38.09
N ASP A 32 -1.51 23.72 38.66
CA ASP A 32 -2.30 22.77 39.46
C ASP A 32 -2.86 21.65 38.57
N GLU A 33 -2.59 20.41 38.95
CA GLU A 33 -3.04 19.19 38.28
C GLU A 33 -4.59 19.06 38.29
N ASN A 34 -5.25 19.67 39.28
CA ASN A 34 -6.71 19.67 39.44
C ASN A 34 -7.41 20.81 38.67
N MET A 35 -6.65 21.72 38.04
CA MET A 35 -7.19 22.86 37.30
C MET A 35 -8.03 22.41 36.09
N PRO A 36 -9.25 22.94 35.89
CA PRO A 36 -10.07 22.67 34.72
C PRO A 36 -9.34 22.98 33.40
N GLU A 37 -9.62 22.19 32.36
CA GLU A 37 -8.92 22.25 31.05
C GLU A 37 -8.94 23.66 30.44
N MET A 38 -10.09 24.34 30.49
CA MET A 38 -10.25 25.72 29.99
C MET A 38 -9.42 26.75 30.80
N GLU A 39 -9.45 26.66 32.14
CA GLU A 39 -8.71 27.56 33.03
C GLU A 39 -7.19 27.36 32.88
N ARG A 40 -6.78 26.10 32.68
CA ARG A 40 -5.40 25.71 32.38
C ARG A 40 -4.94 26.29 31.04
N ALA A 41 -5.75 26.18 29.99
CA ALA A 41 -5.47 26.77 28.69
C ALA A 41 -5.35 28.31 28.76
N GLU A 42 -6.26 28.97 29.49
CA GLU A 42 -6.22 30.42 29.73
C GLU A 42 -4.94 30.84 30.47
N LYS A 43 -4.60 30.15 31.57
CA LYS A 43 -3.38 30.43 32.34
C LYS A 43 -2.13 30.26 31.47
N LEU A 44 -2.03 29.17 30.71
CA LEU A 44 -0.85 28.85 29.91
C LEU A 44 -0.67 29.79 28.72
N LEU A 45 -1.74 30.20 28.02
CA LEU A 45 -1.63 31.23 26.97
C LEU A 45 -1.20 32.59 27.54
N LYS A 46 -1.74 32.99 28.70
CA LYS A 46 -1.43 34.29 29.33
C LYS A 46 -0.05 34.36 30.00
N THR A 47 0.42 33.27 30.61
CA THR A 47 1.59 33.30 31.50
C THR A 47 2.62 32.19 31.28
N GLY A 48 2.31 31.17 30.49
CA GLY A 48 3.20 30.03 30.25
C GLY A 48 4.42 30.37 29.37
N LEU A 49 5.34 29.40 29.32
CA LEU A 49 6.48 29.39 28.39
C LEU A 49 6.01 29.13 26.96
N ASP A 50 6.82 29.51 25.98
CA ASP A 50 6.46 29.46 24.56
C ASP A 50 6.13 28.05 24.05
N LYS A 51 6.91 27.03 24.46
CA LYS A 51 6.60 25.60 24.24
C LYS A 51 5.21 25.20 24.80
N GLN A 52 4.79 25.77 25.93
CA GLN A 52 3.45 25.51 26.50
C GLN A 52 2.34 26.21 25.72
N LYS A 53 2.58 27.45 25.24
CA LYS A 53 1.64 28.15 24.34
C LYS A 53 1.42 27.35 23.06
N ILE A 54 2.51 26.86 22.44
CA ILE A 54 2.48 26.05 21.20
C ILE A 54 1.67 24.76 21.39
N SER A 55 1.83 24.03 22.51
CA SER A 55 1.00 22.84 22.81
C SER A 55 -0.49 23.19 22.94
N ILE A 56 -0.84 24.29 23.63
CA ILE A 56 -2.23 24.74 23.76
C ILE A 56 -2.81 25.22 22.42
N LEU A 57 -2.05 25.94 21.59
CA LEU A 57 -2.46 26.39 20.26
C LEU A 57 -2.72 25.20 19.32
N ASN A 58 -1.84 24.18 19.32
CA ASN A 58 -2.06 22.90 18.63
C ASN A 58 -3.30 22.15 19.12
N SER A 59 -3.59 22.21 20.41
CA SER A 59 -4.67 21.46 21.06
C SER A 59 -6.02 22.19 21.10
N LEU A 60 -6.04 23.48 20.73
CA LEU A 60 -7.16 24.40 20.90
C LEU A 60 -8.48 23.92 20.27
N PRO A 61 -8.51 23.27 19.09
CA PRO A 61 -9.74 22.69 18.53
C PRO A 61 -10.33 21.56 19.40
N LYS A 62 -9.48 20.75 20.06
CA LYS A 62 -9.90 19.66 20.94
C LYS A 62 -10.44 20.20 22.27
N ILE A 63 -9.70 21.15 22.86
CA ILE A 63 -10.07 21.84 24.11
C ILE A 63 -11.44 22.52 23.95
N LEU A 64 -11.65 23.26 22.85
CA LEU A 64 -12.94 23.91 22.58
C LEU A 64 -14.06 22.93 22.17
N ALA A 65 -13.76 21.79 21.56
CA ALA A 65 -14.78 20.77 21.28
C ALA A 65 -15.36 20.17 22.58
N SER A 66 -14.51 19.85 23.55
CA SER A 66 -14.92 19.36 24.88
C SER A 66 -15.69 20.40 25.71
N ASN A 67 -15.45 21.70 25.46
CA ASN A 67 -15.89 22.80 26.32
C ASN A 67 -16.69 23.89 25.55
N ASN A 68 -17.42 23.51 24.49
CA ASN A 68 -17.99 24.49 23.55
C ASN A 68 -19.03 25.42 24.20
N SER A 69 -18.65 26.68 24.40
CA SER A 69 -19.57 27.76 24.77
C SER A 69 -19.10 29.09 24.19
N LYS A 70 -20.04 30.03 23.97
CA LYS A 70 -19.72 31.38 23.49
C LYS A 70 -18.73 32.11 24.41
N THR A 71 -18.83 31.89 25.73
CA THR A 71 -17.93 32.49 26.72
C THR A 71 -16.51 31.93 26.59
N ASN A 72 -16.38 30.60 26.57
CA ASN A 72 -15.08 29.92 26.47
C ASN A 72 -14.36 30.27 25.16
N LEU A 73 -15.10 30.36 24.06
CA LEU A 73 -14.59 30.81 22.77
C LEU A 73 -14.06 32.26 22.83
N SER A 74 -14.81 33.19 23.44
CA SER A 74 -14.33 34.57 23.62
C SER A 74 -13.03 34.58 24.41
N VAL A 75 -13.01 33.94 25.58
CA VAL A 75 -11.83 33.89 26.46
C VAL A 75 -10.61 33.34 25.74
N MET A 76 -10.75 32.28 24.92
CA MET A 76 -9.62 31.75 24.14
C MET A 76 -9.15 32.71 23.04
N LEU A 77 -10.07 33.37 22.31
CA LEU A 77 -9.70 34.34 21.29
C LEU A 77 -9.07 35.61 21.90
N ASP A 78 -9.58 36.06 23.05
CA ASP A 78 -9.00 37.14 23.85
C ASP A 78 -7.58 36.76 24.36
N CYS A 79 -7.36 35.49 24.72
CA CYS A 79 -6.02 34.97 25.04
C CYS A 79 -5.10 34.93 23.83
N MET A 80 -5.56 34.41 22.68
CA MET A 80 -4.77 34.39 21.43
C MET A 80 -4.41 35.82 21.00
N LYS A 81 -5.34 36.79 21.09
CA LYS A 81 -5.06 38.19 20.80
C LYS A 81 -4.05 38.80 21.77
N GLY A 82 -4.09 38.41 23.05
CA GLY A 82 -3.06 38.77 24.03
C GLY A 82 -1.68 38.18 23.71
N VAL A 83 -1.60 36.94 23.20
CA VAL A 83 -0.35 36.33 22.73
C VAL A 83 0.19 37.08 21.50
N TRP A 84 -0.66 37.39 20.53
CA TRP A 84 -0.33 38.21 19.35
C TRP A 84 0.26 39.58 19.74
N GLN A 85 -0.48 40.37 20.53
CA GLN A 85 -0.05 41.72 20.93
C GLN A 85 1.22 41.72 21.78
N LYS A 86 1.41 40.66 22.58
CA LYS A 86 2.64 40.48 23.35
C LYS A 86 3.83 40.20 22.41
N TYR A 87 3.65 39.29 21.45
CA TYR A 87 4.67 38.93 20.46
C TYR A 87 5.17 40.15 19.67
N GLU A 88 4.24 40.96 19.18
CA GLU A 88 4.51 42.23 18.48
C GLU A 88 5.42 43.19 19.29
N SER A 89 5.30 43.17 20.62
CA SER A 89 6.06 44.04 21.53
C SER A 89 7.42 43.50 21.99
N GLU A 90 7.72 42.21 21.78
CA GLU A 90 8.91 41.54 22.35
C GLU A 90 9.95 41.22 21.25
N MET A 91 11.04 42.00 21.21
CA MET A 91 12.12 41.88 20.20
C MET A 91 12.78 40.49 20.05
N ASN A 92 12.60 39.59 21.03
CA ASN A 92 13.22 38.26 21.08
C ASN A 92 12.18 37.13 21.18
N ALA A 93 10.91 37.35 20.81
CA ALA A 93 9.88 36.31 20.87
C ALA A 93 10.11 35.19 19.83
N ASP A 94 9.66 33.96 20.13
CA ASP A 94 9.89 32.75 19.33
C ASP A 94 8.91 32.63 18.13
N PRO A 95 9.38 32.72 16.87
CA PRO A 95 8.54 32.63 15.67
C PRO A 95 7.60 31.42 15.61
N ALA A 96 7.96 30.30 16.26
CA ALA A 96 7.10 29.13 16.31
C ALA A 96 5.75 29.41 17.00
N VAL A 97 5.72 30.28 18.02
CA VAL A 97 4.47 30.69 18.70
C VAL A 97 3.54 31.45 17.76
N LEU A 98 4.11 32.30 16.90
CA LEU A 98 3.34 33.13 15.98
C LEU A 98 2.75 32.30 14.83
N LEU A 99 3.58 31.44 14.24
CA LEU A 99 3.16 30.50 13.21
C LEU A 99 2.09 29.53 13.72
N GLU A 100 2.21 29.07 14.97
CA GLU A 100 1.19 28.21 15.59
C GLU A 100 -0.10 28.97 15.98
N LEU A 101 -0.02 30.27 16.25
CA LEU A 101 -1.21 31.11 16.44
C LEU A 101 -2.01 31.22 15.14
N PHE A 102 -1.34 31.41 13.99
CA PHE A 102 -1.98 31.43 12.68
C PHE A 102 -2.58 30.08 12.30
N LYS A 103 -1.83 28.98 12.49
CA LYS A 103 -2.31 27.60 12.28
C LYS A 103 -3.49 27.27 13.19
N GLY A 104 -3.44 27.69 14.46
CA GLY A 104 -4.56 27.59 15.40
C GLY A 104 -5.79 28.34 14.91
N LEU A 105 -5.65 29.58 14.44
CA LEU A 105 -6.76 30.38 13.92
C LEU A 105 -7.35 29.80 12.63
N ALA A 106 -6.51 29.32 11.70
CA ALA A 106 -6.94 28.58 10.52
C ALA A 106 -7.68 27.29 10.91
N SER A 107 -7.15 26.54 11.88
CA SER A 107 -7.78 25.33 12.40
C SER A 107 -9.15 25.62 13.04
N LEU A 108 -9.31 26.69 13.82
CA LEU A 108 -10.62 27.11 14.36
C LEU A 108 -11.61 27.55 13.29
N ALA A 109 -11.16 28.20 12.22
CA ALA A 109 -12.00 28.55 11.08
C ALA A 109 -12.54 27.29 10.39
N CYS A 110 -11.65 26.31 10.19
CA CYS A 110 -11.92 25.08 9.47
C CYS A 110 -12.60 23.99 10.29
N ALA A 111 -12.51 24.00 11.62
CA ALA A 111 -12.98 22.91 12.45
C ALA A 111 -14.51 22.86 12.62
N THR A 112 -15.05 21.64 12.57
CA THR A 112 -16.48 21.31 12.64
C THR A 112 -16.70 20.28 13.79
N VAL A 113 -17.86 20.24 14.49
CA VAL A 113 -18.03 19.52 15.79
C VAL A 113 -17.90 18.02 15.67
N ASP A 114 -18.11 17.48 14.48
CA ASP A 114 -17.83 16.09 14.15
C ASP A 114 -16.33 15.81 13.93
N GLY A 115 -15.46 16.71 14.39
CA GLY A 115 -14.01 16.54 14.46
C GLY A 115 -13.32 16.68 13.12
N LYS A 116 -13.91 17.39 12.16
CA LYS A 116 -13.41 17.49 10.78
C LYS A 116 -12.87 18.87 10.47
N VAL A 117 -12.00 18.91 9.48
CA VAL A 117 -11.30 20.09 9.01
C VAL A 117 -11.83 20.39 7.61
N LEU A 118 -12.34 21.60 7.40
CA LEU A 118 -12.57 22.13 6.07
C LEU A 118 -11.22 22.47 5.43
N SER A 119 -10.82 21.77 4.38
CA SER A 119 -9.70 22.22 3.54
C SER A 119 -10.04 23.55 2.83
N TYR A 120 -9.01 24.27 2.39
CA TYR A 120 -9.08 25.62 1.83
C TYR A 120 -7.93 25.82 0.83
N PRO A 121 -7.94 26.88 -0.01
CA PRO A 121 -6.88 27.12 -0.97
C PRO A 121 -5.49 27.19 -0.33
N VAL A 122 -4.55 26.40 -0.88
CA VAL A 122 -3.12 26.64 -0.75
C VAL A 122 -2.60 27.18 -2.10
N VAL A 123 -1.43 27.80 -2.09
CA VAL A 123 -0.83 28.51 -3.24
C VAL A 123 -0.27 27.49 -4.23
N THR A 124 -1.13 27.03 -5.14
CA THR A 124 -0.89 25.89 -6.05
C THR A 124 -1.48 26.16 -7.43
N PHE A 125 -1.07 25.38 -8.44
CA PHE A 125 -1.62 25.51 -9.79
C PHE A 125 -3.08 25.05 -9.84
N HIS A 126 -3.85 25.52 -10.83
CA HIS A 126 -5.31 25.34 -10.84
C HIS A 126 -5.78 23.88 -10.81
N GLU A 127 -5.03 22.94 -11.39
CA GLU A 127 -5.40 21.53 -11.40
C GLU A 127 -5.27 20.91 -10.00
N GLU A 128 -4.10 21.06 -9.37
CA GLU A 128 -3.87 20.70 -7.95
C GLU A 128 -4.89 21.36 -7.03
N TYR A 129 -5.17 22.64 -7.27
CA TYR A 129 -6.17 23.41 -6.54
C TYR A 129 -7.60 22.87 -6.74
N ALA A 130 -7.97 22.47 -7.96
CA ALA A 130 -9.28 21.90 -8.24
C ALA A 130 -9.45 20.52 -7.60
N GLU A 131 -8.38 19.71 -7.52
CA GLU A 131 -8.36 18.45 -6.78
C GLU A 131 -8.50 18.69 -5.26
N GLN A 132 -7.70 19.61 -4.68
CA GLN A 132 -7.86 20.06 -3.30
C GLN A 132 -9.29 20.54 -3.03
N LEU A 133 -9.91 21.25 -3.97
CA LEU A 133 -11.25 21.80 -3.80
C LEU A 133 -12.37 20.77 -4.01
N GLU A 134 -12.20 19.69 -4.78
CA GLU A 134 -13.16 18.58 -4.81
C GLU A 134 -12.98 17.61 -3.63
N ALA A 135 -11.75 17.44 -3.12
CA ALA A 135 -11.52 16.83 -1.81
C ALA A 135 -12.25 17.64 -0.73
N CYS A 136 -12.08 18.96 -0.71
CA CYS A 136 -12.80 19.88 0.15
C CYS A 136 -14.33 19.78 0.04
N ARG A 137 -14.88 19.74 -1.18
CA ARG A 137 -16.32 19.51 -1.42
C ARG A 137 -16.78 18.14 -0.91
N THR A 138 -15.91 17.14 -0.87
CA THR A 138 -16.20 15.79 -0.39
C THR A 138 -16.13 15.68 1.13
N GLU A 139 -15.17 16.36 1.76
CA GLU A 139 -15.11 16.55 3.21
C GLU A 139 -16.36 17.32 3.71
N LYS A 140 -16.68 18.46 3.07
CA LYS A 140 -17.86 19.30 3.35
C LYS A 140 -19.20 18.56 3.34
N LYS A 141 -19.35 17.49 2.54
CA LYS A 141 -20.59 16.68 2.49
C LYS A 141 -20.86 15.89 3.78
N ASN A 142 -19.87 15.79 4.67
CA ASN A 142 -19.96 15.09 5.95
C ASN A 142 -19.63 16.06 7.11
N ALA A 143 -20.56 16.88 7.63
CA ALA A 143 -20.23 17.96 8.60
C ALA A 143 -21.27 18.22 9.73
N VAL A 144 -20.80 18.69 10.91
CA VAL A 144 -21.57 19.16 12.11
C VAL A 144 -20.81 20.33 12.81
N PHE A 145 -21.35 21.12 13.77
CA PHE A 145 -20.94 22.52 14.10
C PHE A 145 -19.92 22.81 15.25
N LEU A 146 -18.63 23.12 15.01
CA LEU A 146 -17.73 23.57 16.12
C LEU A 146 -17.95 25.06 16.40
N LEU A 147 -17.89 25.85 15.33
CA LEU A 147 -18.45 27.19 15.24
C LEU A 147 -19.58 27.19 14.23
N SER A 148 -20.59 28.04 14.42
CA SER A 148 -21.50 28.46 13.34
C SER A 148 -20.83 29.48 12.42
N ASP A 149 -21.30 29.61 11.18
CA ASP A 149 -20.74 30.61 10.24
C ASP A 149 -20.96 32.04 10.73
N GLU A 150 -22.02 32.27 11.52
CA GLU A 150 -22.24 33.54 12.23
C GLU A 150 -21.15 33.82 13.29
N GLN A 151 -20.72 32.81 14.05
CA GLN A 151 -19.60 32.96 14.99
C GLN A 151 -18.28 33.21 14.26
N VAL A 152 -18.01 32.49 13.16
CA VAL A 152 -16.82 32.72 12.34
C VAL A 152 -16.80 34.16 11.80
N ALA A 153 -17.90 34.62 11.20
CA ALA A 153 -18.03 35.96 10.64
C ALA A 153 -18.00 37.09 11.69
N LYS A 154 -18.38 36.82 12.95
CA LYS A 154 -18.42 37.83 14.02
C LYS A 154 -17.23 37.82 14.98
N LEU A 155 -16.49 36.71 15.09
CA LEU A 155 -15.43 36.54 16.10
C LEU A 155 -14.06 36.25 15.46
N LEU A 156 -13.99 35.36 14.46
CA LEU A 156 -12.71 35.04 13.82
C LEU A 156 -12.31 36.07 12.75
N VAL A 157 -13.27 36.53 11.94
CA VAL A 157 -13.00 37.52 10.87
C VAL A 157 -12.37 38.82 11.40
N PRO A 158 -12.85 39.45 12.51
CA PRO A 158 -12.19 40.62 13.06
C PRO A 158 -10.75 40.35 13.53
N PHE A 159 -10.50 39.22 14.20
CA PHE A 159 -9.16 38.89 14.70
C PHE A 159 -8.17 38.56 13.57
N ALA A 160 -8.61 37.84 12.53
CA ALA A 160 -7.79 37.57 11.36
C ALA A 160 -7.52 38.85 10.54
N LEU A 161 -8.47 39.80 10.49
CA LEU A 161 -8.27 41.12 9.90
C LEU A 161 -7.23 41.94 10.68
N ASP A 162 -7.29 41.96 12.02
CA ASP A 162 -6.27 42.63 12.85
C ASP A 162 -4.86 42.08 12.56
N ILE A 163 -4.72 40.75 12.44
CA ILE A 163 -3.44 40.09 12.11
C ILE A 163 -2.91 40.53 10.74
N ILE A 164 -3.72 40.40 9.67
CA ILE A 164 -3.22 40.75 8.33
C ILE A 164 -3.04 42.26 8.14
N ALA A 165 -3.73 43.10 8.92
CA ALA A 165 -3.53 44.55 8.92
C ALA A 165 -2.13 44.95 9.41
N GLU A 166 -1.61 44.28 10.44
CA GLU A 166 -0.30 44.62 11.00
C GLU A 166 0.88 43.82 10.38
N ILE A 167 0.69 42.56 9.95
CA ILE A 167 1.77 41.75 9.34
C ILE A 167 2.34 42.41 8.07
N GLN A 168 3.67 42.47 8.03
CA GLN A 168 4.47 43.16 7.00
C GLN A 168 5.71 42.35 6.56
N GLN A 169 6.13 41.37 7.36
CA GLN A 169 7.26 40.48 7.12
C GLN A 169 6.90 39.40 6.08
N LYS A 170 7.88 38.98 5.27
CA LYS A 170 7.71 37.91 4.27
C LYS A 170 7.44 36.55 4.93
N ASP A 171 8.27 36.21 5.91
CA ASP A 171 8.33 34.94 6.65
C ASP A 171 7.04 34.57 7.42
N TYR A 172 6.06 35.48 7.47
CA TYR A 172 4.75 35.30 8.09
C TYR A 172 3.58 35.54 7.13
N ALA A 173 3.85 36.00 5.90
CA ALA A 173 2.83 36.45 4.97
C ALA A 173 1.92 35.30 4.49
N GLU A 174 2.48 34.10 4.30
CA GLU A 174 1.72 32.93 3.88
C GLU A 174 0.82 32.43 5.02
N GLU A 175 1.36 32.04 6.17
CA GLU A 175 0.56 31.53 7.29
C GLU A 175 -0.48 32.53 7.81
N ALA A 176 -0.15 33.83 7.88
CA ALA A 176 -1.13 34.87 8.23
C ALA A 176 -2.25 34.96 7.19
N SER A 177 -1.94 34.77 5.90
CA SER A 177 -2.95 34.68 4.84
C SER A 177 -3.76 33.40 4.94
N LEU A 178 -3.16 32.24 5.23
CA LEU A 178 -3.86 30.97 5.41
C LEU A 178 -4.91 31.07 6.53
N ALA A 179 -4.62 31.81 7.61
CA ALA A 179 -5.60 32.10 8.68
C ALA A 179 -6.82 32.92 8.22
N VAL A 180 -6.68 33.78 7.20
CA VAL A 180 -7.81 34.49 6.55
C VAL A 180 -8.48 33.62 5.50
N ILE A 181 -7.69 32.90 4.70
CA ILE A 181 -8.16 32.05 3.59
C ILE A 181 -9.03 30.90 4.11
N ALA A 182 -8.69 30.33 5.26
CA ALA A 182 -9.49 29.35 6.01
C ALA A 182 -10.93 29.82 6.33
N LEU A 183 -11.16 31.14 6.44
CA LEU A 183 -12.48 31.72 6.70
C LEU A 183 -13.31 31.86 5.42
N LEU A 184 -12.67 32.04 4.26
CA LEU A 184 -13.34 32.36 2.99
C LEU A 184 -14.42 31.34 2.57
N PRO A 185 -14.22 30.00 2.69
CA PRO A 185 -15.26 29.02 2.37
C PRO A 185 -16.54 29.13 3.20
N ARG A 186 -16.49 29.77 4.37
CA ARG A 186 -17.61 29.94 5.31
C ARG A 186 -18.28 31.30 5.19
N ILE A 187 -17.52 32.31 4.78
CA ILE A 187 -18.02 33.65 4.46
C ILE A 187 -18.81 33.63 3.15
N GLY A 188 -18.29 32.92 2.14
CA GLY A 188 -18.94 32.73 0.83
C GLY A 188 -19.40 34.06 0.20
N THR A 189 -20.67 34.10 -0.22
CA THR A 189 -21.29 35.28 -0.85
C THR A 189 -21.41 36.51 0.06
N SER A 190 -21.13 36.39 1.36
CA SER A 190 -21.06 37.54 2.26
C SER A 190 -19.71 38.27 2.24
N LEU A 191 -18.74 37.85 1.41
CA LEU A 191 -17.41 38.46 1.31
C LEU A 191 -17.47 39.99 1.14
N LYS A 192 -18.31 40.51 0.23
CA LYS A 192 -18.51 41.95 -0.01
C LYS A 192 -19.06 42.75 1.19
N LYS A 193 -19.49 42.09 2.26
CA LYS A 193 -19.93 42.70 3.53
C LYS A 193 -18.81 42.72 4.59
N THR A 194 -17.72 42.00 4.36
CA THR A 194 -16.54 41.98 5.23
C THR A 194 -15.51 43.00 4.75
N GLN A 195 -14.53 43.33 5.60
CA GLN A 195 -13.42 44.20 5.20
C GLN A 195 -12.28 43.44 4.49
N ILE A 196 -12.33 42.10 4.39
CA ILE A 196 -11.23 41.26 3.87
C ILE A 196 -10.80 41.70 2.47
N LEU A 197 -11.75 41.84 1.54
CA LEU A 197 -11.45 42.25 0.17
C LEU A 197 -10.82 43.65 0.10
N ARG A 198 -11.25 44.58 0.97
CA ARG A 198 -10.67 45.93 1.04
C ARG A 198 -9.24 45.90 1.58
N VAL A 199 -9.02 45.24 2.72
CA VAL A 199 -7.69 45.16 3.36
C VAL A 199 -6.70 44.42 2.45
N ALA A 200 -7.12 43.36 1.76
CA ALA A 200 -6.29 42.69 0.77
C ALA A 200 -5.82 43.63 -0.36
N ILE A 201 -6.73 44.44 -0.93
CA ILE A 201 -6.39 45.40 -1.99
C ILE A 201 -5.45 46.51 -1.47
N GLU A 202 -5.73 47.07 -0.28
CA GLU A 202 -4.90 48.10 0.37
C GLU A 202 -3.50 47.58 0.77
N LYS A 203 -3.38 46.27 1.05
CA LYS A 203 -2.11 45.57 1.30
C LYS A 203 -1.25 45.38 0.05
N GLY A 204 -1.86 45.45 -1.14
CA GLY A 204 -1.17 45.39 -2.44
C GLY A 204 -0.73 46.74 -3.00
N ASP A 205 -0.77 47.83 -2.24
CA ASP A 205 -0.24 49.13 -2.70
C ASP A 205 1.29 49.15 -2.72
N VAL A 206 1.88 49.83 -3.71
CA VAL A 206 3.34 49.88 -3.93
C VAL A 206 4.10 50.47 -2.74
N SER A 207 3.44 51.28 -1.92
CA SER A 207 3.97 51.82 -0.66
C SER A 207 4.01 50.82 0.51
N GLN A 208 3.36 49.67 0.39
CA GLN A 208 3.38 48.60 1.40
C GLN A 208 4.66 47.75 1.26
N PRO A 209 5.19 47.17 2.34
CA PRO A 209 6.35 46.28 2.27
C PRO A 209 6.00 44.94 1.59
N PRO A 210 7.00 44.20 1.03
CA PRO A 210 6.76 42.99 0.25
C PRO A 210 5.90 41.91 0.95
N GLY A 211 6.03 41.70 2.27
CA GLY A 211 5.19 40.74 2.99
C GLY A 211 3.71 41.12 3.03
N SER A 212 3.39 42.42 3.05
CA SER A 212 2.02 42.89 2.84
C SER A 212 1.54 42.69 1.40
N ARG A 213 2.41 42.88 0.40
CA ARG A 213 2.06 42.63 -1.00
C ARG A 213 1.87 41.13 -1.30
N LEU A 214 2.63 40.25 -0.64
CA LEU A 214 2.38 38.80 -0.61
C LEU A 214 1.00 38.45 -0.03
N ILE A 215 0.58 39.07 1.09
CA ILE A 215 -0.78 38.88 1.63
C ILE A 215 -1.86 39.26 0.60
N CYS A 216 -1.67 40.34 -0.16
CA CYS A 216 -2.55 40.70 -1.26
C CYS A 216 -2.61 39.59 -2.32
N CYS A 217 -1.46 39.07 -2.75
CA CYS A 217 -1.40 37.96 -3.72
C CYS A 217 -2.16 36.72 -3.21
N PHE A 218 -1.85 36.26 -1.99
CA PHE A 218 -2.44 35.06 -1.40
C PHE A 218 -3.96 35.19 -1.21
N VAL A 219 -4.44 36.29 -0.62
CA VAL A 219 -5.86 36.47 -0.28
C VAL A 219 -6.71 36.73 -1.53
N LEU A 220 -6.25 37.56 -2.49
CA LEU A 220 -6.99 37.79 -3.73
C LEU A 220 -6.98 36.55 -4.63
N GLY A 221 -5.87 35.83 -4.70
CA GLY A 221 -5.77 34.54 -5.38
C GLY A 221 -6.79 33.53 -4.84
N ALA A 222 -6.83 33.33 -3.52
CA ALA A 222 -7.79 32.44 -2.88
C ALA A 222 -9.26 32.85 -3.07
N ILE A 223 -9.59 34.16 -3.01
CA ILE A 223 -10.95 34.68 -3.29
C ILE A 223 -11.39 34.35 -4.72
N THR A 224 -10.46 34.51 -5.67
CA THR A 224 -10.66 34.28 -7.10
C THR A 224 -10.85 32.80 -7.40
N ALA A 225 -9.94 31.97 -6.90
CA ALA A 225 -9.96 30.52 -7.05
C ALA A 225 -11.21 29.89 -6.41
N LEU A 226 -11.66 30.40 -5.26
CA LEU A 226 -12.92 29.99 -4.62
C LEU A 226 -14.19 30.46 -5.36
N ASN A 227 -14.06 31.22 -6.46
CA ASN A 227 -15.16 31.74 -7.27
C ASN A 227 -16.18 32.55 -6.44
N LEU A 228 -15.71 33.36 -5.49
CA LEU A 228 -16.56 34.12 -4.56
C LEU A 228 -17.16 35.41 -5.14
N LEU A 229 -16.69 35.81 -6.33
CA LEU A 229 -17.02 37.04 -7.04
C LEU A 229 -17.25 36.74 -8.53
N SER A 230 -18.02 37.59 -9.22
CA SER A 230 -18.25 37.43 -10.66
C SER A 230 -17.14 38.10 -11.48
N ALA A 231 -16.88 37.69 -12.72
CA ALA A 231 -15.84 38.28 -13.57
C ALA A 231 -15.87 39.83 -13.60
N PRO A 232 -17.03 40.51 -13.79
CA PRO A 232 -17.10 41.98 -13.75
C PRO A 232 -16.80 42.60 -12.37
N ASP A 233 -16.99 41.86 -11.27
CA ASP A 233 -16.54 42.31 -9.95
C ASP A 233 -15.01 42.20 -9.82
N ILE A 234 -14.41 41.15 -10.38
CA ILE A 234 -12.96 40.90 -10.33
C ILE A 234 -12.24 41.96 -11.18
N GLU A 235 -12.68 42.11 -12.43
CA GLU A 235 -12.27 43.16 -13.38
C GLU A 235 -12.33 44.56 -12.72
N GLY A 236 -13.48 44.90 -12.14
CA GLY A 236 -13.76 46.24 -11.60
C GLY A 236 -13.18 46.54 -10.22
N LEU A 237 -12.70 45.53 -9.47
CA LEU A 237 -12.19 45.74 -8.10
C LEU A 237 -10.68 45.48 -7.95
N TYR A 238 -10.11 44.47 -8.61
CA TYR A 238 -8.70 44.10 -8.35
C TYR A 238 -7.94 43.39 -9.49
N PHE A 239 -8.52 43.11 -10.66
CA PHE A 239 -7.78 42.51 -11.77
C PHE A 239 -6.51 43.30 -12.12
N GLN A 240 -6.64 44.61 -12.32
CA GLN A 240 -5.52 45.52 -12.59
C GLN A 240 -4.53 45.65 -11.41
N LYS A 241 -4.98 45.38 -10.17
CA LYS A 241 -4.10 45.29 -8.99
C LYS A 241 -3.26 44.02 -9.04
N MET A 242 -3.81 42.89 -9.49
CA MET A 242 -3.06 41.64 -9.68
C MET A 242 -2.07 41.74 -10.84
N MET A 243 -2.44 42.35 -11.97
CA MET A 243 -1.49 42.60 -13.07
C MET A 243 -0.31 43.49 -12.61
N ALA A 244 -0.59 44.56 -11.86
CA ALA A 244 0.48 45.41 -11.31
C ALA A 244 1.43 44.68 -10.33
N LEU A 245 1.02 43.55 -9.75
CA LEU A 245 1.87 42.70 -8.88
C LEU A 245 2.69 41.67 -9.67
N CYS A 246 2.41 41.46 -10.96
CA CYS A 246 3.34 40.78 -11.89
C CYS A 246 4.61 41.62 -12.13
N GLN A 247 4.48 42.95 -12.06
CA GLN A 247 5.55 43.94 -12.30
C GLN A 247 6.15 44.49 -10.99
N ASP A 248 6.06 43.72 -9.90
CA ASP A 248 6.52 44.13 -8.58
C ASP A 248 8.05 44.15 -8.45
N THR A 249 8.61 45.11 -7.72
CA THR A 249 10.06 45.22 -7.46
C THR A 249 10.66 44.04 -6.67
N ASP A 250 9.82 43.17 -6.09
CA ASP A 250 10.24 42.02 -5.29
C ASP A 250 9.88 40.70 -6.00
N ALA A 251 10.90 39.90 -6.30
CA ALA A 251 10.74 38.68 -7.09
C ALA A 251 9.85 37.62 -6.42
N GLU A 252 9.75 37.59 -5.09
CA GLU A 252 8.83 36.66 -4.41
C GLU A 252 7.37 37.10 -4.58
N VAL A 253 7.09 38.40 -4.63
CA VAL A 253 5.75 38.93 -4.92
C VAL A 253 5.35 38.57 -6.34
N ARG A 254 6.26 38.76 -7.32
CA ARG A 254 6.05 38.39 -8.72
C ARG A 254 5.85 36.88 -8.90
N LYS A 255 6.72 36.06 -8.29
CA LYS A 255 6.59 34.59 -8.23
C LYS A 255 5.24 34.16 -7.66
N CYS A 256 4.85 34.71 -6.50
CA CYS A 256 3.58 34.41 -5.85
C CYS A 256 2.37 34.79 -6.73
N MET A 257 2.38 35.98 -7.33
CA MET A 257 1.32 36.44 -8.22
C MET A 257 1.22 35.56 -9.47
N CYS A 258 2.36 35.14 -10.03
CA CYS A 258 2.43 34.27 -11.21
C CYS A 258 1.67 32.94 -11.02
N ILE A 259 1.66 32.36 -9.81
CA ILE A 259 0.85 31.16 -9.48
C ILE A 259 -0.65 31.49 -9.52
N GLN A 260 -1.05 32.66 -9.01
CA GLN A 260 -2.46 33.08 -8.97
C GLN A 260 -3.05 33.39 -10.36
N LEU A 261 -2.19 33.61 -11.37
CA LEU A 261 -2.63 33.96 -12.73
C LEU A 261 -3.50 32.88 -13.38
N ASP A 262 -3.34 31.60 -13.06
CA ASP A 262 -4.22 30.57 -13.61
C ASP A 262 -5.65 30.72 -13.07
N GLY A 263 -5.80 30.77 -11.73
CA GLY A 263 -7.09 31.01 -11.09
C GLY A 263 -7.74 32.32 -11.56
N LEU A 264 -6.95 33.38 -11.76
CA LEU A 264 -7.43 34.66 -12.29
C LEU A 264 -7.89 34.55 -13.75
N ALA A 265 -7.10 33.92 -14.62
CA ALA A 265 -7.45 33.74 -16.02
C ALA A 265 -8.78 32.99 -16.17
N ARG A 266 -8.96 31.88 -15.46
CA ARG A 266 -10.21 31.09 -15.51
C ARG A 266 -11.41 31.80 -14.86
N ALA A 267 -11.18 32.72 -13.91
CA ALA A 267 -12.23 33.51 -13.27
C ALA A 267 -12.70 34.71 -14.11
N VAL A 268 -11.85 35.33 -14.93
CA VAL A 268 -12.25 36.41 -15.87
C VAL A 268 -12.66 35.90 -17.25
N GLY A 269 -12.15 34.73 -17.66
CA GLY A 269 -12.52 34.06 -18.91
C GLY A 269 -11.55 34.32 -20.08
N GLU A 270 -11.66 33.45 -21.09
CA GLU A 270 -10.69 33.27 -22.19
C GLU A 270 -10.36 34.58 -22.95
N GLU A 271 -11.35 35.42 -23.24
CA GLU A 271 -11.16 36.66 -24.02
C GLU A 271 -10.31 37.69 -23.27
N HIS A 272 -10.68 38.05 -22.04
CA HIS A 272 -9.98 39.06 -21.25
C HIS A 272 -8.61 38.57 -20.78
N ALA A 273 -8.51 37.30 -20.40
CA ALA A 273 -7.23 36.69 -20.04
C ALA A 273 -6.26 36.62 -21.24
N CYS A 274 -6.76 36.40 -22.45
CA CYS A 274 -5.92 36.40 -23.65
C CYS A 274 -5.49 37.81 -24.08
N SER A 275 -6.24 38.88 -23.73
CA SER A 275 -5.86 40.25 -24.09
C SER A 275 -4.91 40.89 -23.08
N GLU A 276 -5.19 40.78 -21.77
CA GLU A 276 -4.44 41.49 -20.72
C GLU A 276 -3.44 40.61 -19.97
N LEU A 277 -3.80 39.36 -19.65
CA LEU A 277 -3.02 38.51 -18.73
C LEU A 277 -1.94 37.67 -19.45
N LEU A 278 -2.22 37.18 -20.66
CA LEU A 278 -1.24 36.43 -21.45
C LEU A 278 0.04 37.24 -21.77
N PRO A 279 -0.01 38.54 -22.12
CA PRO A 279 1.21 39.35 -22.28
C PRO A 279 2.08 39.40 -21.02
N GLU A 280 1.49 39.66 -19.85
CA GLU A 280 2.20 39.70 -18.56
C GLU A 280 2.85 38.33 -18.23
N LEU A 281 2.12 37.23 -18.47
CA LEU A 281 2.65 35.87 -18.28
C LEU A 281 3.82 35.56 -19.22
N LEU A 282 3.82 36.08 -20.46
CA LEU A 282 4.93 35.93 -21.40
C LEU A 282 6.14 36.80 -21.02
N GLU A 283 5.94 37.96 -20.38
CA GLU A 283 7.04 38.75 -19.83
C GLU A 283 7.68 38.07 -18.60
N LEU A 284 6.88 37.44 -17.73
CA LEU A 284 7.37 36.65 -16.58
C LEU A 284 8.20 35.41 -16.97
N LEU A 285 8.12 34.92 -18.21
CA LEU A 285 9.07 33.91 -18.75
C LEU A 285 10.46 34.49 -19.02
N GLN A 286 10.55 35.80 -19.27
CA GLN A 286 11.74 36.53 -19.69
C GLN A 286 12.34 37.38 -18.56
N ASP A 287 12.04 37.00 -17.31
CA ASP A 287 12.44 37.66 -16.07
C ASP A 287 13.95 37.95 -15.91
N GLU A 288 14.32 38.65 -14.85
CA GLU A 288 15.68 38.61 -14.32
C GLU A 288 15.89 37.38 -13.41
N GLU A 289 14.91 36.99 -12.59
CA GLU A 289 15.03 35.93 -11.59
C GLU A 289 14.54 34.54 -12.06
N GLU A 290 15.41 33.54 -11.96
CA GLU A 290 15.15 32.18 -12.49
C GLU A 290 13.94 31.49 -11.84
N GLN A 291 13.69 31.72 -10.55
CA GLN A 291 12.52 31.16 -9.86
C GLN A 291 11.18 31.70 -10.38
N VAL A 292 11.17 32.93 -10.91
CA VAL A 292 9.95 33.49 -11.52
C VAL A 292 9.72 32.84 -12.87
N LYS A 293 10.77 32.62 -13.67
CA LYS A 293 10.69 31.91 -14.97
C LYS A 293 10.21 30.48 -14.84
N GLN A 294 10.74 29.72 -13.86
CA GLN A 294 10.25 28.39 -13.51
C GLN A 294 8.74 28.42 -13.25
N THR A 295 8.29 29.38 -12.43
CA THR A 295 6.88 29.52 -12.05
C THR A 295 6.01 29.93 -13.24
N ALA A 296 6.47 30.85 -14.10
CA ALA A 296 5.79 31.27 -15.31
C ALA A 296 5.66 30.13 -16.33
N PHE A 297 6.71 29.31 -16.49
CA PHE A 297 6.64 28.08 -17.29
C PHE A 297 5.55 27.13 -16.76
N LEU A 298 5.51 26.87 -15.46
CA LEU A 298 4.50 25.99 -14.84
C LEU A 298 3.07 26.55 -15.01
N THR A 299 2.86 27.84 -14.75
CA THR A 299 1.57 28.52 -15.01
C THR A 299 1.17 28.42 -16.49
N LEU A 300 2.12 28.56 -17.43
CA LEU A 300 1.86 28.44 -18.87
C LEU A 300 1.50 26.99 -19.26
N VAL A 301 2.12 25.97 -18.66
CA VAL A 301 1.75 24.55 -18.86
C VAL A 301 0.33 24.27 -18.32
N SER A 302 -0.02 24.88 -17.19
CA SER A 302 -1.36 24.78 -16.60
C SER A 302 -2.42 25.43 -17.50
N LEU A 303 -2.16 26.63 -18.04
CA LEU A 303 -3.08 27.41 -18.89
C LEU A 303 -3.07 27.08 -20.40
N ILE A 304 -2.17 26.21 -20.90
CA ILE A 304 -2.03 25.98 -22.35
C ILE A 304 -3.32 25.50 -23.04
N ASP A 305 -4.21 24.80 -22.34
CA ASP A 305 -5.48 24.32 -22.93
C ASP A 305 -6.61 25.36 -22.93
N PHE A 306 -6.54 26.33 -22.01
CA PHE A 306 -7.51 27.39 -21.80
C PHE A 306 -7.43 28.50 -22.87
N PHE A 307 -6.24 28.87 -23.35
CA PHE A 307 -6.09 29.97 -24.32
C PHE A 307 -6.53 29.61 -25.76
N PRO A 308 -6.94 30.58 -26.59
CA PRO A 308 -7.44 30.33 -27.94
C PRO A 308 -6.43 29.65 -28.88
N ALA A 309 -6.90 28.75 -29.75
CA ALA A 309 -6.05 28.02 -30.70
C ALA A 309 -5.16 28.92 -31.60
N LYS A 310 -5.67 30.10 -31.99
CA LYS A 310 -4.95 31.12 -32.75
C LYS A 310 -3.70 31.63 -32.04
N ASP A 311 -3.79 31.80 -30.73
CA ASP A 311 -2.82 32.52 -29.92
C ASP A 311 -1.84 31.54 -29.25
N ARG A 312 -2.30 30.33 -28.91
CA ARG A 312 -1.44 29.17 -28.61
C ARG A 312 -0.36 28.95 -29.67
N VAL A 313 -0.76 28.90 -30.94
CA VAL A 313 0.15 28.64 -32.09
C VAL A 313 1.09 29.81 -32.37
N LYS A 314 0.70 31.05 -32.01
CA LYS A 314 1.48 32.25 -32.31
C LYS A 314 2.43 32.69 -31.20
N LEU A 315 2.05 32.48 -29.95
CA LEU A 315 2.69 33.10 -28.78
C LEU A 315 3.21 32.07 -27.77
N ILE A 316 2.50 30.96 -27.57
CA ILE A 316 2.79 30.02 -26.46
C ILE A 316 3.66 28.85 -26.91
N ILE A 317 3.33 28.22 -28.04
CA ILE A 317 4.05 27.07 -28.57
C ILE A 317 5.49 27.41 -29.01
N PRO A 318 5.79 28.59 -29.60
CA PRO A 318 7.18 28.99 -29.88
C PRO A 318 8.06 29.04 -28.62
N GLU A 319 7.54 29.54 -27.49
CA GLU A 319 8.29 29.59 -26.23
C GLU A 319 8.56 28.18 -25.68
N PHE A 320 7.58 27.28 -25.72
CA PHE A 320 7.79 25.88 -25.32
C PHE A 320 8.82 25.15 -26.20
N VAL A 321 8.84 25.40 -27.52
CA VAL A 321 9.87 24.85 -28.41
C VAL A 321 11.23 25.47 -28.10
N SER A 322 11.31 26.80 -27.92
CA SER A 322 12.54 27.51 -27.56
C SER A 322 13.17 26.98 -26.26
N MET A 323 12.37 26.83 -25.20
CA MET A 323 12.81 26.27 -23.91
C MET A 323 13.25 24.81 -24.04
N ALA A 324 12.53 23.98 -24.82
CA ALA A 324 12.90 22.59 -25.03
C ALA A 324 14.15 22.41 -25.93
N GLU A 325 14.38 23.27 -26.92
CA GLU A 325 15.56 23.20 -27.77
C GLU A 325 16.82 23.66 -27.03
N SER A 326 16.71 24.75 -26.25
CA SER A 326 17.81 25.35 -25.49
C SER A 326 18.18 24.60 -24.21
N LEU A 327 17.20 24.04 -23.49
CA LEU A 327 17.36 23.41 -22.16
C LEU A 327 18.17 24.27 -21.16
N PRO A 328 17.65 25.42 -20.70
CA PRO A 328 18.34 26.24 -19.69
C PRO A 328 18.45 25.48 -18.36
N ASP A 329 19.64 25.42 -17.77
CA ASP A 329 19.95 24.63 -16.58
C ASP A 329 18.92 24.82 -15.43
N TYR A 330 18.55 26.07 -15.14
CA TYR A 330 17.55 26.40 -14.10
C TYR A 330 16.15 25.82 -14.35
N LEU A 331 15.82 25.53 -15.61
CA LEU A 331 14.49 25.05 -16.03
C LEU A 331 14.46 23.53 -16.23
N VAL A 332 15.62 22.88 -16.44
CA VAL A 332 15.72 21.45 -16.74
C VAL A 332 14.95 20.56 -15.74
N PRO A 333 14.99 20.77 -14.41
CA PRO A 333 14.18 19.99 -13.47
C PRO A 333 12.67 20.11 -13.75
N SER A 334 12.11 21.32 -13.68
CA SER A 334 10.67 21.58 -13.85
C SER A 334 10.15 21.21 -15.23
N LEU A 335 10.95 21.42 -16.28
CA LEU A 335 10.62 21.01 -17.65
C LEU A 335 10.60 19.49 -17.79
N THR A 336 11.53 18.76 -17.15
CA THR A 336 11.58 17.30 -17.26
C THR A 336 10.48 16.63 -16.43
N GLU A 337 10.19 17.18 -15.25
CA GLU A 337 9.06 16.76 -14.41
C GLU A 337 7.72 16.95 -15.13
N GLN A 338 7.46 18.13 -15.71
CA GLN A 338 6.22 18.41 -16.44
C GLN A 338 6.22 17.91 -17.91
N PHE A 339 7.29 17.27 -18.40
CA PHE A 339 7.44 16.96 -19.82
C PHE A 339 6.28 16.09 -20.35
N GLY A 340 5.90 15.05 -19.60
CA GLY A 340 4.78 14.17 -19.96
C GLY A 340 3.43 14.89 -19.98
N HIS A 341 3.23 15.83 -19.07
CA HIS A 341 2.03 16.66 -19.00
C HIS A 341 1.95 17.61 -20.21
N LEU A 342 3.02 18.38 -20.46
CA LEU A 342 3.14 19.31 -21.59
C LEU A 342 2.87 18.61 -22.94
N VAL A 343 3.55 17.48 -23.22
CA VAL A 343 3.36 16.81 -24.51
C VAL A 343 2.00 16.13 -24.64
N THR A 344 1.37 15.67 -23.56
CA THR A 344 0.03 15.08 -23.65
C THR A 344 -1.06 16.15 -23.80
N LYS A 345 -0.93 17.34 -23.21
CA LYS A 345 -1.77 18.50 -23.52
C LYS A 345 -1.58 18.95 -24.98
N LEU A 346 -0.33 19.12 -25.45
CA LEU A 346 -0.04 19.45 -26.86
C LEU A 346 -0.59 18.40 -27.85
N SER A 347 -0.54 17.11 -27.50
CA SER A 347 -1.11 16.02 -28.29
C SER A 347 -2.64 16.12 -28.38
N ALA A 348 -3.32 16.28 -27.23
CA ALA A 348 -4.79 16.41 -27.17
C ALA A 348 -5.31 17.66 -27.91
N LEU A 349 -4.54 18.75 -27.87
CA LEU A 349 -4.84 19.99 -28.60
C LEU A 349 -4.46 19.94 -30.10
N ASN A 350 -3.92 18.82 -30.59
CA ASN A 350 -3.46 18.59 -31.97
C ASN A 350 -2.30 19.52 -32.43
N HIS A 351 -1.43 19.94 -31.51
CA HIS A 351 -0.29 20.83 -31.80
C HIS A 351 1.03 20.10 -32.07
N LEU A 352 1.11 18.78 -31.82
CA LEU A 352 2.28 17.96 -32.16
C LEU A 352 2.35 17.65 -33.67
N GLY A 353 2.46 18.70 -34.49
CA GLY A 353 2.87 18.56 -35.89
C GLY A 353 4.32 18.08 -36.00
N ASN A 354 4.70 17.54 -37.16
CA ASN A 354 5.98 16.84 -37.37
C ASN A 354 7.21 17.58 -36.82
N ASP A 355 7.33 18.88 -37.11
CA ASP A 355 8.53 19.67 -36.77
C ASP A 355 8.60 19.93 -35.26
N ILE A 356 7.51 20.41 -34.65
CA ILE A 356 7.36 20.64 -33.20
C ILE A 356 7.55 19.32 -32.43
N GLY A 357 6.91 18.24 -32.89
CA GLY A 357 7.00 16.93 -32.27
C GLY A 357 8.39 16.33 -32.36
N GLN A 358 9.12 16.57 -33.47
CA GLN A 358 10.52 16.17 -33.60
C GLN A 358 11.44 16.99 -32.68
N ALA A 359 11.27 18.31 -32.58
CA ALA A 359 12.06 19.15 -31.67
C ALA A 359 11.88 18.73 -30.20
N LEU A 360 10.64 18.54 -29.76
CA LEU A 360 10.32 18.06 -28.41
C LEU A 360 10.86 16.64 -28.15
N LEU A 361 10.75 15.72 -29.12
CA LEU A 361 11.30 14.36 -28.96
C LEU A 361 12.83 14.34 -28.96
N GLN A 362 13.50 15.22 -29.71
CA GLN A 362 14.95 15.39 -29.66
C GLN A 362 15.41 15.99 -28.32
N SER A 363 14.67 16.98 -27.79
CA SER A 363 14.88 17.51 -26.44
C SER A 363 14.79 16.40 -25.38
N TYR A 364 13.70 15.63 -25.41
CA TYR A 364 13.48 14.50 -24.51
C TYR A 364 14.58 13.44 -24.60
N ALA A 365 15.09 13.16 -25.81
CA ALA A 365 16.20 12.23 -26.00
C ALA A 365 17.53 12.70 -25.35
N LYS A 366 17.77 14.02 -25.25
CA LYS A 366 18.87 14.60 -24.45
C LYS A 366 18.64 14.33 -22.96
N LEU A 367 17.44 14.64 -22.45
CA LEU A 367 17.06 14.51 -21.03
C LEU A 367 17.13 13.05 -20.55
N CYS A 368 16.71 12.08 -21.38
CA CYS A 368 16.90 10.64 -21.15
C CYS A 368 18.38 10.20 -21.02
N SER A 369 19.33 11.10 -21.30
CA SER A 369 20.77 10.86 -21.28
C SER A 369 21.50 11.87 -20.36
N HIS A 370 20.78 12.61 -19.52
CA HIS A 370 21.33 13.64 -18.63
C HIS A 370 22.25 13.05 -17.55
N GLU A 371 23.25 13.80 -17.09
CA GLU A 371 24.19 13.30 -16.07
C GLU A 371 23.52 13.14 -14.70
N GLU A 372 22.64 14.06 -14.34
CA GLU A 372 21.85 14.00 -13.11
C GLU A 372 20.82 12.85 -13.14
N LEU A 373 20.76 12.13 -12.02
CA LEU A 373 19.91 10.96 -11.81
C LEU A 373 18.42 11.32 -11.79
N GLU A 374 18.06 12.43 -11.13
CA GLU A 374 16.68 12.88 -10.95
C GLU A 374 16.00 13.22 -12.30
N ILE A 375 16.73 13.89 -13.19
CA ILE A 375 16.28 14.19 -14.56
C ILE A 375 15.99 12.90 -15.35
N ARG A 376 16.81 11.85 -15.22
CA ARG A 376 16.55 10.55 -15.85
C ARG A 376 15.42 9.78 -15.17
N GLN A 377 15.20 9.96 -13.87
CA GLN A 377 14.02 9.42 -13.16
C GLN A 377 12.73 10.07 -13.64
N PHE A 378 12.67 11.39 -13.78
CA PHE A 378 11.52 12.09 -14.37
C PHE A 378 11.25 11.62 -15.80
N CYS A 379 12.29 11.36 -16.61
CA CYS A 379 12.13 10.72 -17.92
C CYS A 379 11.57 9.28 -17.83
N ALA A 380 12.04 8.46 -16.88
CA ALA A 380 11.49 7.12 -16.70
C ALA A 380 10.02 7.13 -16.24
N TYR A 381 9.66 8.06 -15.36
CA TYR A 381 8.29 8.27 -14.89
C TYR A 381 7.35 8.79 -15.99
N ASN A 382 7.77 9.81 -16.75
CA ASN A 382 6.96 10.40 -17.83
C ASN A 382 6.85 9.51 -19.09
N PHE A 383 7.62 8.41 -19.19
CA PHE A 383 7.68 7.62 -20.41
C PHE A 383 6.32 7.13 -20.97
N PRO A 384 5.34 6.66 -20.16
CA PRO A 384 4.01 6.31 -20.65
C PRO A 384 3.27 7.51 -21.29
N ALA A 385 3.44 8.72 -20.75
CA ALA A 385 2.86 9.94 -21.33
C ALA A 385 3.49 10.29 -22.68
N ILE A 386 4.81 10.09 -22.84
CA ILE A 386 5.49 10.24 -24.14
C ILE A 386 4.95 9.22 -25.16
N VAL A 387 4.75 7.96 -24.75
CA VAL A 387 4.16 6.92 -25.63
C VAL A 387 2.71 7.25 -26.01
N LYS A 388 1.93 7.81 -25.08
CA LYS A 388 0.57 8.30 -25.34
C LYS A 388 0.56 9.47 -26.35
N ALA A 389 1.53 10.38 -26.27
CA ALA A 389 1.62 11.56 -27.13
C ALA A 389 2.21 11.28 -28.54
N PHE A 390 3.20 10.40 -28.64
CA PHE A 390 4.03 10.20 -29.84
C PHE A 390 4.00 8.77 -30.43
N GLY A 391 3.43 7.78 -29.72
CA GLY A 391 3.53 6.34 -30.03
C GLY A 391 2.78 5.85 -31.27
N THR A 392 2.06 6.72 -31.97
CA THR A 392 1.52 6.47 -33.32
C THR A 392 2.56 6.73 -34.41
N THR A 393 3.40 7.74 -34.22
CA THR A 393 4.30 8.28 -35.26
C THR A 393 5.76 7.84 -35.07
N TYR A 394 6.26 7.87 -33.82
CA TYR A 394 7.69 7.68 -33.50
C TYR A 394 7.98 6.35 -32.78
N ALA A 395 7.11 5.34 -32.94
CA ALA A 395 7.14 4.11 -32.17
C ALA A 395 8.51 3.39 -32.13
N SER A 396 9.27 3.38 -33.22
CA SER A 396 10.61 2.77 -33.24
C SER A 396 11.63 3.58 -32.42
N THR A 397 11.69 4.90 -32.60
CA THR A 397 12.56 5.79 -31.79
C THR A 397 12.26 5.68 -30.30
N LEU A 398 10.99 5.59 -29.92
CA LEU A 398 10.58 5.42 -28.53
C LEU A 398 11.00 4.06 -27.97
N MET A 399 10.75 2.96 -28.69
CA MET A 399 10.94 1.61 -28.15
C MET A 399 12.38 1.09 -28.30
N ASP A 400 12.98 1.29 -29.48
CA ASP A 400 14.26 0.69 -29.86
C ASP A 400 15.49 1.51 -29.39
N ASP A 401 15.31 2.80 -29.06
CA ASP A 401 16.33 3.67 -28.44
C ASP A 401 15.90 4.07 -27.01
N LEU A 402 14.92 4.95 -26.86
CA LEU A 402 14.70 5.64 -25.57
C LEU A 402 14.25 4.71 -24.43
N LEU A 403 13.30 3.81 -24.67
CA LEU A 403 12.87 2.83 -23.67
C LEU A 403 13.97 1.82 -23.36
N ALA A 404 14.67 1.32 -24.39
CA ALA A 404 15.78 0.39 -24.23
C ALA A 404 16.91 1.00 -23.38
N LYS A 405 17.22 2.29 -23.60
CA LYS A 405 18.19 3.08 -22.84
C LYS A 405 17.78 3.21 -21.37
N LEU A 406 16.58 3.72 -21.08
CA LEU A 406 16.11 3.91 -19.69
C LEU A 406 15.93 2.58 -18.94
N ALA A 407 15.52 1.51 -19.64
CA ALA A 407 15.44 0.16 -19.08
C ALA A 407 16.80 -0.52 -18.85
N SER A 408 17.90 0.09 -19.31
CA SER A 408 19.28 -0.35 -19.08
C SER A 408 20.17 0.75 -18.49
N ASP A 409 19.55 1.74 -17.82
CA ASP A 409 20.25 2.81 -17.11
C ASP A 409 21.25 2.24 -16.08
N PRO A 410 22.45 2.83 -15.91
CA PRO A 410 23.39 2.38 -14.88
C PRO A 410 22.84 2.49 -13.44
N ASN A 411 21.78 3.25 -13.18
CA ASN A 411 21.17 3.36 -11.86
C ASN A 411 19.85 2.55 -11.75
N GLU A 412 19.72 1.77 -10.66
CA GLU A 412 18.56 0.89 -10.43
C GLU A 412 17.24 1.63 -10.24
N GLU A 413 17.25 2.87 -9.75
CA GLU A 413 16.02 3.64 -9.48
C GLU A 413 15.36 4.13 -10.79
N VAL A 414 16.15 4.45 -11.81
CA VAL A 414 15.67 4.75 -13.18
C VAL A 414 15.05 3.50 -13.81
N ARG A 415 15.73 2.35 -13.72
CA ARG A 415 15.21 1.06 -14.21
C ARG A 415 13.95 0.61 -13.47
N HIS A 416 13.89 0.86 -12.15
CA HIS A 416 12.72 0.61 -11.31
C HIS A 416 11.51 1.47 -11.72
N SER A 417 11.74 2.75 -12.03
CA SER A 417 10.68 3.65 -12.55
C SER A 417 10.14 3.18 -13.90
N ILE A 418 11.00 2.70 -14.81
CA ILE A 418 10.54 2.01 -16.03
C ILE A 418 9.74 0.74 -15.68
N ALA A 419 10.23 -0.11 -14.77
CA ALA A 419 9.55 -1.33 -14.35
C ALA A 419 8.17 -1.06 -13.71
N ALA A 420 7.96 0.10 -13.09
CA ALA A 420 6.65 0.55 -12.62
C ALA A 420 5.73 0.92 -13.82
N GLY A 421 6.20 1.76 -14.74
CA GLY A 421 5.40 2.27 -15.87
C GLY A 421 5.20 1.32 -17.06
N ILE A 422 6.03 0.27 -17.22
CA ILE A 422 6.09 -0.58 -18.42
C ILE A 422 4.75 -1.23 -18.82
N HIS A 423 3.87 -1.49 -17.85
CA HIS A 423 2.55 -2.07 -18.11
C HIS A 423 1.58 -1.10 -18.79
N GLU A 424 1.69 0.21 -18.55
CA GLU A 424 0.92 1.23 -19.26
C GLU A 424 1.41 1.36 -20.70
N VAL A 425 2.73 1.32 -20.91
CA VAL A 425 3.34 1.28 -22.24
C VAL A 425 2.82 0.09 -23.06
N ALA A 426 2.66 -1.09 -22.43
CA ALA A 426 2.08 -2.26 -23.08
C ALA A 426 0.61 -2.04 -23.50
N VAL A 427 -0.20 -1.40 -22.67
CA VAL A 427 -1.59 -1.05 -22.99
C VAL A 427 -1.66 -0.02 -24.13
N LEU A 428 -0.86 1.05 -24.07
CA LEU A 428 -0.82 2.12 -25.08
C LEU A 428 -0.33 1.64 -26.46
N LEU A 429 0.62 0.71 -26.49
CA LEU A 429 1.07 0.07 -27.72
C LEU A 429 -0.02 -0.83 -28.32
N GLY A 430 -0.77 -1.52 -27.48
CA GLY A 430 -1.68 -2.60 -27.88
C GLY A 430 -0.93 -3.89 -28.24
N GLN A 431 -1.58 -5.03 -27.96
CA GLN A 431 -1.01 -6.39 -27.94
C GLN A 431 0.09 -6.69 -28.97
N GLN A 432 -0.18 -6.51 -30.27
CA GLN A 432 0.77 -6.89 -31.33
C GLN A 432 2.07 -6.05 -31.31
N ARG A 433 2.00 -4.78 -30.89
CA ARG A 433 3.18 -3.93 -30.73
C ARG A 433 3.84 -4.14 -29.36
N ALA A 434 3.04 -4.30 -28.30
CA ALA A 434 3.53 -4.59 -26.95
C ALA A 434 4.34 -5.88 -26.91
N LEU A 435 3.82 -6.97 -27.50
CA LEU A 435 4.52 -8.24 -27.67
C LEU A 435 5.84 -8.08 -28.45
N ARG A 436 5.81 -7.36 -29.59
CA ARG A 436 6.98 -7.17 -30.46
C ARG A 436 8.12 -6.43 -29.76
N TYR A 437 7.83 -5.31 -29.11
CA TYR A 437 8.85 -4.43 -28.55
C TYR A 437 9.21 -4.78 -27.09
N LEU A 438 8.21 -5.11 -26.26
CA LEU A 438 8.41 -5.21 -24.82
C LEU A 438 8.78 -6.61 -24.33
N ARG A 439 8.57 -7.69 -25.11
CA ARG A 439 8.81 -9.07 -24.63
C ARG A 439 10.22 -9.27 -24.07
N THR A 440 11.24 -8.87 -24.81
CA THR A 440 12.64 -9.00 -24.36
C THR A 440 12.93 -8.07 -23.17
N LEU A 441 12.42 -6.84 -23.21
CA LEU A 441 12.69 -5.82 -22.21
C LEU A 441 12.03 -6.13 -20.86
N VAL A 442 10.79 -6.60 -20.86
CA VAL A 442 10.07 -7.10 -19.67
C VAL A 442 10.82 -8.28 -19.05
N LEU A 443 11.26 -9.23 -19.87
CA LEU A 443 12.04 -10.37 -19.37
C LEU A 443 13.42 -9.94 -18.84
N ASN A 444 14.06 -8.91 -19.40
CA ASN A 444 15.28 -8.35 -18.84
C ASN A 444 15.02 -7.71 -17.47
N LEU A 445 13.98 -6.88 -17.32
CA LEU A 445 13.63 -6.24 -16.03
C LEU A 445 13.21 -7.26 -14.95
N MET A 446 12.54 -8.35 -15.34
CA MET A 446 12.22 -9.46 -14.41
C MET A 446 13.45 -10.29 -14.00
N ASN A 447 14.59 -10.13 -14.66
CA ASN A 447 15.86 -10.79 -14.35
C ASN A 447 17.01 -9.76 -14.15
N ASP A 448 16.67 -8.53 -13.73
CA ASP A 448 17.61 -7.44 -13.48
C ASP A 448 18.61 -7.80 -12.35
N GLU A 449 19.78 -7.16 -12.32
CA GLU A 449 20.75 -7.31 -11.22
C GLU A 449 20.18 -6.83 -9.86
N SER A 450 19.21 -5.93 -9.87
CA SER A 450 18.56 -5.37 -8.69
C SER A 450 17.28 -6.14 -8.29
N PRO A 451 17.19 -6.64 -7.04
CA PRO A 451 15.95 -7.20 -6.51
C PRO A 451 14.79 -6.18 -6.40
N LEU A 452 15.08 -4.87 -6.40
CA LEU A 452 14.03 -3.83 -6.45
C LEU A 452 13.39 -3.80 -7.84
N VAL A 453 14.20 -3.78 -8.89
CA VAL A 453 13.74 -3.76 -10.29
C VAL A 453 13.00 -5.07 -10.62
N GLN A 454 13.57 -6.23 -10.26
CA GLN A 454 12.90 -7.53 -10.42
C GLN A 454 11.53 -7.56 -9.74
N GLY A 455 11.46 -7.18 -8.47
CA GLY A 455 10.21 -7.19 -7.69
C GLY A 455 9.14 -6.28 -8.29
N MET A 456 9.52 -5.07 -8.72
CA MET A 456 8.60 -4.17 -9.40
C MET A 456 8.12 -4.74 -10.75
N ALA A 457 9.02 -5.24 -11.60
CA ALA A 457 8.66 -5.84 -12.89
C ALA A 457 7.73 -7.05 -12.73
N ILE A 458 8.02 -7.92 -11.77
CA ILE A 458 7.18 -9.08 -11.43
C ILE A 458 5.79 -8.63 -10.93
N SER A 459 5.70 -7.56 -10.12
CA SER A 459 4.42 -7.04 -9.62
C SER A 459 3.45 -6.61 -10.75
N ARG A 460 3.98 -6.25 -11.92
CA ARG A 460 3.20 -5.87 -13.11
C ARG A 460 2.89 -7.02 -14.05
N SER A 461 3.30 -8.25 -13.71
CA SER A 461 3.05 -9.43 -14.56
C SER A 461 1.57 -9.67 -14.88
N PRO A 462 0.57 -9.50 -13.99
CA PRO A 462 -0.83 -9.73 -14.36
C PRO A 462 -1.33 -8.78 -15.46
N GLN A 463 -0.91 -7.52 -15.40
CA GLN A 463 -1.27 -6.49 -16.38
C GLN A 463 -0.51 -6.71 -17.70
N LEU A 464 0.79 -7.00 -17.63
CA LEU A 464 1.62 -7.31 -18.81
C LEU A 464 1.13 -8.55 -19.57
N LEU A 465 0.76 -9.62 -18.85
CA LEU A 465 0.14 -10.82 -19.42
C LEU A 465 -1.16 -10.46 -20.17
N SER A 466 -2.02 -9.63 -19.56
CA SER A 466 -3.27 -9.17 -20.19
C SER A 466 -3.07 -8.28 -21.42
N ALA A 467 -2.00 -7.48 -21.44
CA ALA A 467 -1.70 -6.59 -22.56
C ALA A 467 -1.00 -7.31 -23.72
N MET A 468 -0.12 -8.28 -23.44
CA MET A 468 0.83 -8.82 -24.43
C MET A 468 0.44 -10.18 -25.02
N ILE A 469 -0.29 -11.04 -24.30
CA ILE A 469 -0.59 -12.40 -24.77
C ILE A 469 -1.76 -12.40 -25.77
N ASN A 470 -1.56 -13.06 -26.91
CA ASN A 470 -2.64 -13.42 -27.84
C ASN A 470 -3.31 -14.72 -27.39
N PRO A 471 -4.62 -14.73 -27.03
CA PRO A 471 -5.31 -15.95 -26.59
C PRO A 471 -5.51 -17.01 -27.68
N ASN A 472 -5.14 -16.71 -28.93
CA ASN A 472 -5.18 -17.66 -30.05
C ASN A 472 -3.82 -18.34 -30.34
N ASP A 473 -2.75 -17.96 -29.63
CA ASP A 473 -1.39 -18.47 -29.82
C ASP A 473 -0.87 -19.13 -28.54
N GLU A 474 -1.30 -20.38 -28.34
CA GLU A 474 -0.98 -21.17 -27.14
C GLU A 474 0.52 -21.51 -27.01
N GLU A 475 1.26 -21.64 -28.12
CA GLU A 475 2.71 -21.90 -28.09
C GLU A 475 3.48 -20.68 -27.59
N GLN A 476 3.17 -19.49 -28.13
CA GLN A 476 3.73 -18.23 -27.67
C GLN A 476 3.37 -17.93 -26.22
N LYS A 477 2.10 -18.14 -25.84
CA LYS A 477 1.57 -18.01 -24.49
C LYS A 477 2.33 -18.90 -23.51
N ALA A 478 2.49 -20.20 -23.80
CA ALA A 478 3.26 -21.12 -22.98
C ALA A 478 4.72 -20.66 -22.80
N ALA A 479 5.40 -20.30 -23.88
CA ALA A 479 6.79 -19.83 -23.83
C ALA A 479 7.00 -18.54 -23.02
N ILE A 480 5.99 -17.65 -22.97
CA ILE A 480 6.01 -16.44 -22.12
C ILE A 480 5.73 -16.81 -20.66
N LEU A 481 4.72 -17.64 -20.39
CA LEU A 481 4.35 -18.07 -19.04
C LEU A 481 5.47 -18.85 -18.35
N ASP A 482 6.12 -19.79 -19.04
CA ASP A 482 7.25 -20.55 -18.49
C ASP A 482 8.46 -19.64 -18.17
N SER A 483 8.69 -18.61 -18.99
CA SER A 483 9.73 -17.60 -18.72
C SER A 483 9.42 -16.79 -17.45
N ILE A 484 8.16 -16.40 -17.25
CA ILE A 484 7.72 -15.62 -16.09
C ILE A 484 7.72 -16.47 -14.81
N ILE A 485 7.29 -17.74 -14.86
CA ILE A 485 7.41 -18.68 -13.73
C ILE A 485 8.86 -18.82 -13.30
N LYS A 486 9.80 -18.90 -14.26
CA LYS A 486 11.22 -18.99 -13.96
C LYS A 486 11.71 -17.77 -13.18
N SER A 487 11.48 -16.55 -13.68
CA SER A 487 11.87 -15.32 -12.98
C SER A 487 11.21 -15.16 -11.61
N VAL A 488 9.97 -15.63 -11.45
CA VAL A 488 9.28 -15.68 -10.14
C VAL A 488 9.99 -16.62 -9.16
N ILE A 489 10.48 -17.78 -9.61
CA ILE A 489 11.25 -18.71 -8.77
C ILE A 489 12.61 -18.11 -8.42
N GLU A 490 13.33 -17.56 -9.41
CA GLU A 490 14.65 -16.97 -9.22
C GLU A 490 14.61 -15.73 -8.30
N TYR A 491 13.55 -14.91 -8.40
CA TYR A 491 13.30 -13.80 -7.47
C TYR A 491 13.01 -14.27 -6.03
N HIS A 492 12.24 -15.37 -5.86
CA HIS A 492 12.00 -15.94 -4.53
C HIS A 492 13.30 -16.41 -3.86
N GLU A 493 14.24 -17.00 -4.60
CA GLU A 493 15.53 -17.45 -4.04
C GLU A 493 16.41 -16.30 -3.53
N ILE A 494 16.22 -15.06 -4.01
CA ILE A 494 17.01 -13.88 -3.59
C ILE A 494 16.27 -12.92 -2.64
N LEU A 495 14.95 -13.03 -2.49
CA LEU A 495 14.11 -12.14 -1.68
C LEU A 495 14.28 -12.37 -0.17
N PRO A 496 14.96 -11.47 0.59
CA PRO A 496 15.35 -11.78 1.96
C PRO A 496 14.17 -11.75 2.95
N PRO A 497 14.14 -12.64 3.97
CA PRO A 497 13.09 -12.69 5.01
C PRO A 497 12.81 -11.40 5.81
N SER A 498 13.67 -10.38 5.71
CA SER A 498 13.49 -9.07 6.34
C SER A 498 12.63 -8.10 5.52
N ARG A 499 12.51 -8.28 4.20
CA ARG A 499 11.79 -7.38 3.28
C ARG A 499 10.30 -7.69 3.22
N ASN A 500 9.64 -7.55 4.37
CA ASN A 500 8.23 -7.90 4.57
C ASN A 500 7.26 -7.17 3.62
N ARG A 501 7.57 -5.94 3.17
CA ARG A 501 6.72 -5.19 2.23
C ARG A 501 6.75 -5.82 0.83
N ASP A 502 7.96 -6.05 0.32
CA ASP A 502 8.25 -6.68 -0.96
C ASP A 502 7.60 -8.09 -1.02
N GLN A 503 7.68 -8.85 0.08
CA GLN A 503 7.01 -10.16 0.21
C GLN A 503 5.48 -10.08 0.14
N LEU A 504 4.84 -9.03 0.69
CA LEU A 504 3.40 -8.84 0.58
C LEU A 504 3.00 -8.55 -0.88
N VAL A 505 3.70 -7.64 -1.56
CA VAL A 505 3.44 -7.31 -2.98
C VAL A 505 3.64 -8.55 -3.87
N PHE A 506 4.66 -9.36 -3.61
CA PHE A 506 4.92 -10.60 -4.34
C PHE A 506 3.80 -11.65 -4.14
N LEU A 507 3.25 -11.77 -2.93
CA LEU A 507 2.09 -12.61 -2.64
C LEU A 507 0.78 -12.08 -3.27
N GLU A 508 0.55 -10.77 -3.26
CA GLU A 508 -0.57 -10.13 -3.95
C GLU A 508 -0.51 -10.38 -5.47
N THR A 509 0.70 -10.43 -6.02
CA THR A 509 0.96 -10.78 -7.42
C THR A 509 0.58 -12.25 -7.70
N MET A 510 1.10 -13.19 -6.89
CA MET A 510 0.76 -14.62 -6.97
C MET A 510 -0.74 -14.89 -6.80
N GLN A 511 -1.46 -14.04 -6.06
CA GLN A 511 -2.90 -14.14 -5.88
C GLN A 511 -3.69 -14.06 -7.20
N GLN A 512 -3.12 -13.49 -8.27
CA GLN A 512 -3.74 -13.40 -9.60
C GLN A 512 -3.28 -14.51 -10.57
N PHE A 513 -2.31 -15.34 -10.20
CA PHE A 513 -1.76 -16.39 -11.07
C PHE A 513 -2.75 -17.50 -11.48
N PRO A 514 -3.79 -17.88 -10.69
CA PRO A 514 -4.77 -18.89 -11.11
C PRO A 514 -5.57 -18.58 -12.37
N SER A 515 -5.57 -17.34 -12.90
CA SER A 515 -6.19 -17.02 -14.20
C SER A 515 -5.24 -17.17 -15.39
N TRP A 516 -3.96 -17.46 -15.15
CA TRP A 516 -2.89 -17.44 -16.17
C TRP A 516 -2.18 -18.79 -16.33
N PHE A 517 -2.00 -19.51 -15.23
CA PHE A 517 -1.24 -20.77 -15.20
C PHE A 517 -2.15 -21.96 -14.92
N SER A 518 -1.78 -23.13 -15.47
CA SER A 518 -2.53 -24.37 -15.23
C SER A 518 -2.51 -24.78 -13.75
N SER A 519 -3.54 -25.51 -13.32
CA SER A 519 -3.64 -26.13 -11.99
C SER A 519 -2.38 -26.93 -11.59
N THR A 520 -1.71 -27.56 -12.56
CA THR A 520 -0.45 -28.29 -12.38
C THR A 520 0.74 -27.35 -12.18
N GLN A 521 0.92 -26.31 -13.01
CA GLN A 521 1.96 -25.29 -12.81
C GLN A 521 1.78 -24.58 -11.47
N MET A 522 0.54 -24.24 -11.09
CA MET A 522 0.23 -23.66 -9.78
C MET A 522 0.61 -24.60 -8.64
N TYR A 523 0.24 -25.89 -8.71
CA TYR A 523 0.52 -26.87 -7.65
C TYR A 523 2.01 -27.24 -7.53
N GLU A 524 2.72 -27.41 -8.66
CA GLU A 524 4.13 -27.84 -8.65
C GLU A 524 5.13 -26.70 -8.47
N MET A 525 4.81 -25.47 -8.91
CA MET A 525 5.78 -24.37 -9.01
C MET A 525 5.47 -23.20 -8.06
N VAL A 526 4.21 -22.76 -7.98
CA VAL A 526 3.84 -21.53 -7.25
C VAL A 526 3.44 -21.80 -5.80
N ILE A 527 2.62 -22.83 -5.55
CA ILE A 527 2.14 -23.17 -4.21
C ILE A 527 3.28 -23.53 -3.22
N PRO A 528 4.39 -24.20 -3.61
CA PRO A 528 5.53 -24.40 -2.72
C PRO A 528 6.09 -23.09 -2.15
N ILE A 529 6.28 -22.07 -3.00
CA ILE A 529 6.77 -20.74 -2.61
C ILE A 529 5.82 -20.08 -1.59
N ILE A 530 4.51 -20.15 -1.83
CA ILE A 530 3.52 -19.59 -0.90
C ILE A 530 3.58 -20.31 0.46
N PHE A 531 3.88 -21.62 0.49
CA PHE A 531 4.11 -22.34 1.75
C PHE A 531 5.41 -21.96 2.46
N ASP A 532 6.48 -21.62 1.74
CA ASP A 532 7.71 -21.09 2.34
C ASP A 532 7.44 -19.75 3.05
N PHE A 533 6.57 -18.89 2.50
CA PHE A 533 6.08 -17.69 3.18
C PHE A 533 5.16 -17.97 4.38
N ILE A 534 4.33 -19.02 4.33
CA ILE A 534 3.50 -19.46 5.48
C ILE A 534 4.38 -19.92 6.65
N GLU A 535 5.53 -20.55 6.39
CA GLU A 535 6.43 -21.04 7.44
C GLU A 535 7.44 -19.99 7.92
N GLY A 536 8.11 -19.28 6.99
CA GLY A 536 9.24 -18.40 7.28
C GLY A 536 8.94 -16.91 7.33
N GLY A 537 7.79 -16.46 6.82
CA GLY A 537 7.43 -15.04 6.77
C GLY A 537 7.08 -14.45 8.14
N ALA A 538 7.11 -13.12 8.25
CA ALA A 538 6.52 -12.44 9.42
C ALA A 538 4.99 -12.59 9.44
N ARG A 539 4.36 -12.39 10.60
CA ARG A 539 2.92 -12.63 10.82
C ARG A 539 1.98 -12.02 9.74
N PRO A 540 2.17 -10.78 9.22
CA PRO A 540 1.34 -10.26 8.13
C PRO A 540 1.52 -11.05 6.81
N VAL A 541 2.76 -11.42 6.49
CA VAL A 541 3.14 -12.23 5.32
C VAL A 541 2.51 -13.62 5.41
N GLN A 542 2.57 -14.27 6.58
CA GLN A 542 1.94 -15.58 6.83
C GLN A 542 0.42 -15.54 6.66
N LEU A 543 -0.24 -14.47 7.13
CA LEU A 543 -1.69 -14.28 7.00
C LEU A 543 -2.12 -14.11 5.54
N LEU A 544 -1.41 -13.27 4.79
CA LEU A 544 -1.66 -13.11 3.35
C LEU A 544 -1.36 -14.41 2.59
N ALA A 545 -0.22 -15.05 2.83
CA ALA A 545 0.15 -16.29 2.16
C ALA A 545 -0.88 -17.42 2.41
N MET A 546 -1.43 -17.51 3.63
CA MET A 546 -2.52 -18.44 3.94
C MET A 546 -3.81 -18.10 3.16
N HIS A 547 -4.16 -16.81 3.03
CA HIS A 547 -5.28 -16.38 2.19
C HIS A 547 -5.06 -16.73 0.71
N VAL A 548 -3.85 -16.51 0.19
CA VAL A 548 -3.48 -16.82 -1.20
C VAL A 548 -3.55 -18.33 -1.45
N VAL A 549 -3.05 -19.21 -0.56
CA VAL A 549 -3.21 -20.66 -0.69
C VAL A 549 -4.69 -21.06 -0.76
N LEU A 550 -5.56 -20.48 0.07
CA LEU A 550 -7.00 -20.79 0.04
C LEU A 550 -7.65 -20.35 -1.28
N LYS A 551 -7.25 -19.19 -1.84
CA LYS A 551 -7.68 -18.77 -3.18
C LYS A 551 -7.17 -19.74 -4.25
N CYS A 552 -5.90 -20.16 -4.17
CA CYS A 552 -5.32 -21.15 -5.09
C CYS A 552 -6.02 -22.52 -5.01
N ILE A 553 -6.48 -22.97 -3.82
CA ILE A 553 -7.30 -24.18 -3.69
C ILE A 553 -8.65 -24.01 -4.41
N ARG A 554 -9.36 -22.89 -4.21
CA ARG A 554 -10.69 -22.65 -4.83
C ARG A 554 -10.65 -22.72 -6.36
N TYR A 555 -9.57 -22.25 -6.98
CA TYR A 555 -9.42 -22.21 -8.45
C TYR A 555 -8.60 -23.37 -9.05
N ASN A 556 -8.16 -24.35 -8.26
CA ASN A 556 -7.47 -25.53 -8.81
C ASN A 556 -8.49 -26.55 -9.31
N ASP A 557 -8.57 -26.79 -10.62
CA ASP A 557 -9.53 -27.75 -11.21
C ASP A 557 -9.31 -29.20 -10.74
N THR A 558 -8.10 -29.54 -10.28
CA THR A 558 -7.67 -30.92 -10.03
C THR A 558 -7.97 -31.35 -8.59
N ALA A 559 -8.95 -32.23 -8.42
CA ALA A 559 -9.44 -32.66 -7.11
C ALA A 559 -8.34 -33.23 -6.18
N SER A 560 -7.41 -34.03 -6.70
CA SER A 560 -6.31 -34.61 -5.90
C SER A 560 -5.30 -33.56 -5.40
N HIS A 561 -5.11 -32.46 -6.14
CA HIS A 561 -4.36 -31.31 -5.66
C HIS A 561 -5.12 -30.61 -4.51
N ARG A 562 -6.42 -30.31 -4.70
CA ARG A 562 -7.25 -29.69 -3.65
C ARG A 562 -7.28 -30.52 -2.37
N TYR A 563 -7.56 -31.83 -2.46
CA TYR A 563 -7.53 -32.74 -1.31
C TYR A 563 -6.15 -32.77 -0.64
N SER A 564 -5.06 -32.86 -1.41
CA SER A 564 -3.68 -32.86 -0.88
C SER A 564 -3.42 -31.60 -0.03
N LEU A 565 -3.83 -30.42 -0.53
CA LEU A 565 -3.67 -29.14 0.16
C LEU A 565 -4.57 -29.03 1.40
N LEU A 566 -5.85 -29.40 1.30
CA LEU A 566 -6.79 -29.41 2.44
C LEU A 566 -6.39 -30.43 3.52
N SER A 567 -5.82 -31.57 3.12
CA SER A 567 -5.20 -32.54 4.02
C SER A 567 -3.95 -31.96 4.70
N ARG A 568 -3.10 -31.23 3.97
CA ARG A 568 -1.94 -30.53 4.51
C ARG A 568 -2.34 -29.46 5.54
N LEU A 569 -3.33 -28.63 5.23
CA LEU A 569 -3.83 -27.61 6.17
C LEU A 569 -4.37 -28.25 7.46
N ARG A 570 -5.21 -29.29 7.35
CA ARG A 570 -5.74 -30.02 8.52
C ARG A 570 -4.64 -30.69 9.34
N SER A 571 -3.62 -31.30 8.72
CA SER A 571 -2.63 -32.13 9.42
C SER A 571 -1.36 -31.40 9.88
N GLU A 572 -0.79 -30.50 9.06
CA GLU A 572 0.46 -29.79 9.37
C GLU A 572 0.22 -28.49 10.17
N TYR A 573 -1.01 -27.96 10.15
CA TYR A 573 -1.43 -26.73 10.85
C TYR A 573 -2.52 -26.99 11.91
N GLY A 574 -3.69 -27.53 11.55
CA GLY A 574 -4.78 -27.80 12.50
C GLY A 574 -4.38 -28.77 13.62
N HIS A 575 -3.78 -29.90 13.28
CA HIS A 575 -3.25 -30.88 14.25
C HIS A 575 -1.77 -30.64 14.63
N SER A 576 -1.27 -29.41 14.46
CA SER A 576 0.16 -29.15 14.61
C SER A 576 0.64 -29.18 16.07
N LYS A 577 1.90 -29.57 16.26
CA LYS A 577 2.59 -29.40 17.56
C LYS A 577 2.97 -27.94 17.84
N SER A 578 2.92 -27.06 16.82
CA SER A 578 3.13 -25.63 16.97
C SER A 578 1.80 -24.91 17.23
N TYR A 579 1.68 -24.23 18.38
CA TYR A 579 0.49 -23.43 18.66
C TYR A 579 0.33 -22.25 17.68
N TRP A 580 1.44 -21.69 17.18
CA TRP A 580 1.40 -20.66 16.13
C TRP A 580 0.74 -21.16 14.84
N ARG A 581 1.06 -22.39 14.41
CA ARG A 581 0.41 -22.99 13.23
C ARG A 581 -1.06 -23.30 13.47
N ARG A 582 -1.46 -23.65 14.70
CA ARG A 582 -2.88 -23.86 15.07
C ARG A 582 -3.66 -22.55 15.11
N ILE A 583 -3.07 -21.45 15.59
CA ILE A 583 -3.63 -20.10 15.46
C ILE A 583 -3.79 -19.72 13.98
N LEU A 584 -2.77 -19.96 13.14
CA LEU A 584 -2.84 -19.69 11.71
C LEU A 584 -3.87 -20.57 10.98
N TYR A 585 -4.14 -21.79 11.45
CA TYR A 585 -5.25 -22.60 10.96
C TYR A 585 -6.62 -22.00 11.32
N LEU A 586 -6.77 -21.42 12.52
CA LEU A 586 -7.98 -20.69 12.89
C LEU A 586 -8.17 -19.43 12.05
N ASP A 587 -7.11 -18.70 11.69
CA ASP A 587 -7.18 -17.62 10.69
C ASP A 587 -7.58 -18.14 9.30
N ALA A 588 -7.03 -19.28 8.87
CA ALA A 588 -7.40 -19.95 7.62
C ALA A 588 -8.90 -20.30 7.57
N CYS A 589 -9.50 -20.67 8.71
CA CYS A 589 -10.94 -20.94 8.80
C CYS A 589 -11.79 -19.67 8.57
N VAL A 590 -11.33 -18.49 9.06
CA VAL A 590 -11.99 -17.20 8.80
C VAL A 590 -11.91 -16.84 7.32
N TYR A 591 -10.72 -16.97 6.72
CA TYR A 591 -10.53 -16.72 5.28
C TYR A 591 -11.32 -17.70 4.41
N ALA A 592 -11.39 -18.98 4.80
CA ALA A 592 -12.19 -19.98 4.12
C ALA A 592 -13.67 -19.59 4.08
N LEU A 593 -14.23 -19.11 5.21
CA LEU A 593 -15.62 -18.61 5.29
C LEU A 593 -15.85 -17.33 4.48
N SER A 594 -14.84 -16.45 4.34
CA SER A 594 -14.95 -15.30 3.43
C SER A 594 -14.94 -15.72 1.96
N LEU A 595 -14.15 -16.72 1.58
CA LEU A 595 -13.95 -17.14 0.18
C LEU A 595 -15.00 -18.13 -0.33
N ASN A 596 -15.46 -19.06 0.50
CA ASN A 596 -16.29 -20.20 0.10
C ASN A 596 -17.64 -20.20 0.81
N SER A 597 -18.52 -21.13 0.42
CA SER A 597 -19.80 -21.39 1.07
C SER A 597 -19.63 -21.95 2.48
N ARG A 598 -20.61 -21.68 3.34
CA ARG A 598 -20.71 -22.24 4.70
C ARG A 598 -20.62 -23.76 4.69
N LEU A 599 -21.24 -24.41 3.69
CA LEU A 599 -21.21 -25.87 3.51
C LEU A 599 -19.80 -26.39 3.19
N TYR A 600 -19.08 -25.75 2.25
CA TYR A 600 -17.70 -26.13 1.94
C TYR A 600 -16.78 -25.96 3.15
N CYS A 601 -16.98 -24.92 3.95
CA CYS A 601 -16.23 -24.69 5.19
C CYS A 601 -16.56 -25.72 6.28
N GLN A 602 -17.84 -26.06 6.47
CA GLN A 602 -18.28 -27.09 7.42
C GLN A 602 -17.63 -28.45 7.11
N ARG A 603 -17.57 -28.84 5.83
CA ARG A 603 -16.97 -30.10 5.37
C ARG A 603 -15.45 -30.18 5.46
N ASN A 604 -14.74 -29.07 5.25
CA ASN A 604 -13.28 -29.08 5.06
C ASN A 604 -12.46 -28.45 6.19
N PHE A 605 -13.08 -27.63 7.05
CA PHE A 605 -12.38 -26.81 8.04
C PHE A 605 -12.96 -26.88 9.46
N LEU A 606 -14.30 -26.78 9.62
CA LEU A 606 -14.88 -26.47 10.93
C LEU A 606 -14.73 -27.60 11.98
N GLU A 607 -14.71 -28.88 11.58
CA GLU A 607 -14.52 -30.00 12.52
C GLU A 607 -13.21 -29.83 13.31
N VAL A 608 -12.09 -29.66 12.61
CA VAL A 608 -10.76 -29.46 13.21
C VAL A 608 -10.63 -28.11 13.90
N ALA A 609 -11.36 -27.08 13.46
CA ALA A 609 -11.39 -25.79 14.14
C ALA A 609 -12.11 -25.86 15.50
N ILE A 610 -13.17 -26.66 15.60
CA ILE A 610 -13.93 -26.89 16.84
C ILE A 610 -13.13 -27.78 17.81
N ASP A 611 -12.29 -28.71 17.33
CA ASP A 611 -11.32 -29.43 18.19
C ASP A 611 -10.33 -28.50 18.90
N LEU A 612 -10.07 -27.30 18.37
CA LEU A 612 -9.16 -26.31 18.98
C LEU A 612 -9.82 -25.47 20.09
N LEU A 613 -11.11 -25.69 20.40
CA LEU A 613 -11.72 -25.21 21.64
C LEU A 613 -11.16 -25.97 22.86
N ASP A 614 -10.82 -27.25 22.69
CA ASP A 614 -10.28 -28.12 23.74
C ASP A 614 -8.72 -28.07 23.80
N ASP A 615 -8.09 -27.06 23.18
CA ASP A 615 -6.64 -27.01 23.00
C ASP A 615 -5.86 -26.84 24.32
N PRO A 616 -4.76 -27.57 24.57
CA PRO A 616 -3.94 -27.39 25.78
C PRO A 616 -3.32 -25.99 25.96
N VAL A 617 -3.25 -25.15 24.92
CA VAL A 617 -2.62 -23.81 24.96
C VAL A 617 -3.68 -22.70 25.02
N PRO A 618 -3.73 -21.88 26.09
CA PRO A 618 -4.73 -20.80 26.25
C PRO A 618 -4.87 -19.87 25.05
N ASN A 619 -3.75 -19.45 24.43
CA ASN A 619 -3.77 -18.57 23.25
C ASN A 619 -4.49 -19.17 22.03
N VAL A 620 -4.57 -20.50 21.93
CA VAL A 620 -5.35 -21.16 20.87
C VAL A 620 -6.83 -21.17 21.25
N ARG A 621 -7.17 -21.50 22.52
CA ARG A 621 -8.55 -21.46 23.01
C ARG A 621 -9.16 -20.05 22.90
N LEU A 622 -8.44 -19.01 23.33
CA LEU A 622 -8.83 -17.59 23.14
C LEU A 622 -9.21 -17.30 21.67
N LYS A 623 -8.35 -17.70 20.74
CA LYS A 623 -8.58 -17.50 19.31
C LYS A 623 -9.78 -18.33 18.82
N ALA A 624 -9.93 -19.59 19.22
CA ALA A 624 -11.04 -20.44 18.80
C ALA A 624 -12.39 -19.92 19.34
N ILE A 625 -12.44 -19.57 20.63
CA ILE A 625 -13.62 -19.00 21.30
C ILE A 625 -14.09 -17.72 20.60
N SER A 626 -13.18 -16.80 20.25
CA SER A 626 -13.56 -15.56 19.54
C SER A 626 -14.20 -15.79 18.17
N LEU A 627 -14.08 -16.99 17.58
CA LEU A 627 -14.68 -17.38 16.30
C LEU A 627 -15.97 -18.20 16.44
N VAL A 628 -16.31 -18.68 17.64
CA VAL A 628 -17.54 -19.44 17.92
C VAL A 628 -18.83 -18.72 17.43
N PRO A 629 -19.00 -17.38 17.54
CA PRO A 629 -20.18 -16.71 17.00
C PRO A 629 -20.31 -16.87 15.48
N GLN A 630 -19.18 -16.82 14.74
CA GLN A 630 -19.14 -16.99 13.29
C GLN A 630 -19.45 -18.45 12.90
N TRP A 631 -18.87 -19.42 13.62
CA TRP A 631 -19.10 -20.85 13.38
C TRP A 631 -20.55 -21.25 13.71
N LYS A 632 -21.10 -20.81 14.85
CA LYS A 632 -22.50 -21.04 15.22
C LYS A 632 -23.44 -20.48 14.17
N ASN A 633 -23.18 -19.27 13.64
CA ASN A 633 -23.99 -18.68 12.56
C ASN A 633 -23.99 -19.59 11.32
N ALA A 634 -22.81 -19.98 10.83
CA ALA A 634 -22.65 -20.84 9.66
C ALA A 634 -23.37 -22.20 9.84
N LEU A 635 -23.18 -22.87 10.98
CA LEU A 635 -23.78 -24.17 11.27
C LEU A 635 -25.30 -24.08 11.50
N SER A 636 -25.79 -23.00 12.12
CA SER A 636 -27.23 -22.75 12.31
C SER A 636 -27.95 -22.37 11.01
N TYR A 637 -27.21 -21.94 9.98
CA TYR A 637 -27.74 -21.80 8.63
C TYR A 637 -27.87 -23.17 7.95
N LEU A 638 -26.86 -24.05 8.11
CA LEU A 638 -26.85 -25.41 7.55
C LEU A 638 -27.77 -26.41 8.29
N SER A 639 -28.23 -26.08 9.49
CA SER A 639 -28.98 -26.99 10.41
C SER A 639 -28.17 -28.24 10.82
N ASP A 640 -26.85 -28.09 10.97
CA ASP A 640 -25.95 -29.19 11.37
C ASP A 640 -25.87 -29.29 12.89
N GLU A 641 -26.81 -30.03 13.49
CA GLU A 641 -26.97 -30.10 14.94
C GLU A 641 -25.77 -30.72 15.68
N LYS A 642 -24.97 -31.60 15.05
CA LYS A 642 -23.85 -32.28 15.73
C LYS A 642 -22.75 -31.32 16.25
N PRO A 643 -22.12 -30.48 15.40
CA PRO A 643 -21.17 -29.48 15.88
C PRO A 643 -21.85 -28.34 16.63
N LEU A 644 -23.14 -28.05 16.38
CA LEU A 644 -23.90 -27.11 17.21
C LEU A 644 -24.05 -27.62 18.65
N ASP A 645 -24.37 -28.90 18.86
CA ASP A 645 -24.43 -29.53 20.17
C ASP A 645 -23.07 -29.53 20.87
N ARG A 646 -21.97 -29.79 20.15
CA ARG A 646 -20.62 -29.65 20.73
C ARG A 646 -20.32 -28.20 21.12
N ILE A 647 -20.71 -27.21 20.32
CA ILE A 647 -20.55 -25.78 20.68
C ILE A 647 -21.44 -25.39 21.88
N ARG A 648 -22.68 -25.88 21.95
CA ARG A 648 -23.59 -25.70 23.10
C ARG A 648 -22.97 -26.30 24.36
N GLN A 649 -22.58 -27.58 24.31
CA GLN A 649 -21.94 -28.29 25.41
C GLN A 649 -20.65 -27.60 25.87
N PHE A 650 -19.76 -27.20 24.93
CA PHE A 650 -18.55 -26.48 25.27
C PHE A 650 -18.87 -25.17 26.02
N LEU A 651 -19.78 -24.33 25.50
CA LEU A 651 -20.18 -23.09 26.16
C LEU A 651 -20.80 -23.33 27.55
N ASP A 652 -21.53 -24.43 27.72
CA ASP A 652 -22.20 -24.78 28.97
C ASP A 652 -21.30 -25.40 30.05
N GLU A 653 -20.37 -26.28 29.66
CA GLU A 653 -19.48 -26.96 30.61
C GLU A 653 -18.25 -26.12 30.99
N SER A 654 -17.70 -25.31 30.08
CA SER A 654 -16.37 -24.67 30.22
C SER A 654 -16.29 -23.46 31.18
N THR A 655 -17.29 -23.27 32.05
CA THR A 655 -17.32 -22.20 33.08
C THR A 655 -16.17 -22.22 34.10
N ILE A 656 -15.25 -23.19 34.00
CA ILE A 656 -14.08 -23.39 34.85
C ILE A 656 -12.83 -23.65 33.99
N ASP A 657 -12.56 -22.84 32.96
CA ASP A 657 -11.23 -22.83 32.36
C ASP A 657 -10.19 -22.41 33.42
N SER A 658 -9.08 -23.14 33.47
CA SER A 658 -7.93 -22.88 34.33
C SER A 658 -7.25 -21.52 34.09
N ASP A 659 -7.42 -20.96 32.88
CA ASP A 659 -6.87 -19.68 32.47
C ASP A 659 -7.95 -18.59 32.56
N ARG A 660 -7.64 -17.56 33.35
CA ARG A 660 -8.56 -16.43 33.64
C ARG A 660 -8.99 -15.71 32.37
N ASP A 661 -8.09 -15.52 31.42
CA ASP A 661 -8.36 -14.68 30.25
C ASP A 661 -9.19 -15.47 29.23
N VAL A 662 -8.96 -16.79 29.13
CA VAL A 662 -9.86 -17.71 28.41
C VAL A 662 -11.26 -17.71 29.03
N ALA A 663 -11.38 -17.82 30.36
CA ALA A 663 -12.67 -17.84 31.06
C ALA A 663 -13.46 -16.52 30.88
N ASN A 664 -12.77 -15.37 30.87
CA ASN A 664 -13.38 -14.07 30.59
C ASN A 664 -13.92 -13.99 29.15
N THR A 665 -13.08 -14.29 28.14
CA THR A 665 -13.47 -14.26 26.72
C THR A 665 -14.59 -15.27 26.42
N LEU A 666 -14.60 -16.43 27.09
CA LEU A 666 -15.70 -17.38 27.05
C LEU A 666 -17.01 -16.78 27.57
N HIS A 667 -16.98 -16.12 28.73
CA HIS A 667 -18.17 -15.52 29.33
C HIS A 667 -18.76 -14.40 28.45
N GLU A 668 -17.92 -13.53 27.89
CA GLU A 668 -18.31 -12.53 26.91
C GLU A 668 -18.91 -13.17 25.64
N THR A 669 -18.24 -14.20 25.11
CA THR A 669 -18.70 -14.94 23.92
C THR A 669 -20.04 -15.61 24.16
N ARG A 670 -20.27 -16.21 25.34
CA ARG A 670 -21.57 -16.75 25.75
C ARG A 670 -22.65 -15.68 25.67
N GLN A 671 -22.44 -14.50 26.27
CA GLN A 671 -23.43 -13.42 26.25
C GLN A 671 -23.79 -13.00 24.81
N VAL A 672 -22.79 -12.84 23.93
CA VAL A 672 -23.00 -12.54 22.50
C VAL A 672 -23.78 -13.66 21.80
N VAL A 673 -23.43 -14.92 22.10
CA VAL A 673 -24.01 -16.12 21.49
C VAL A 673 -25.45 -16.39 21.95
N GLU A 674 -25.81 -16.01 23.17
CA GLU A 674 -27.15 -16.06 23.76
C GLU A 674 -28.01 -14.88 23.27
N ALA A 675 -27.50 -13.64 23.28
CA ALA A 675 -28.18 -12.48 22.72
C ALA A 675 -28.52 -12.67 21.23
N SER A 676 -27.66 -13.35 20.48
CA SER A 676 -27.89 -13.71 19.07
C SER A 676 -29.04 -14.70 18.84
N ILE A 677 -29.54 -15.39 19.88
CA ILE A 677 -30.75 -16.23 19.80
C ILE A 677 -32.01 -15.35 19.80
N VAL A 678 -31.93 -14.14 20.37
CA VAL A 678 -33.07 -13.21 20.53
C VAL A 678 -33.29 -12.38 19.25
N GLY A 679 -33.69 -13.06 18.19
CA GLY A 679 -34.49 -12.45 17.12
C GLY A 679 -33.80 -11.46 16.19
N GLN A 680 -32.47 -11.46 16.06
CA GLN A 680 -31.84 -10.71 14.95
C GLN A 680 -32.25 -11.34 13.60
N PRO A 681 -32.84 -10.58 12.66
CA PRO A 681 -33.15 -11.11 11.34
C PRO A 681 -31.85 -11.37 10.57
N ARG A 682 -31.72 -12.56 9.97
CA ARG A 682 -30.63 -12.86 9.02
C ARG A 682 -30.66 -11.84 7.90
N ARG A 683 -29.49 -11.28 7.54
CA ARG A 683 -29.36 -10.37 6.40
C ARG A 683 -29.62 -11.15 5.11
N PRO A 684 -30.62 -10.80 4.28
CA PRO A 684 -30.93 -11.55 3.07
C PRO A 684 -29.78 -11.57 2.05
N GLN A 685 -28.89 -10.58 2.11
CA GLN A 685 -27.69 -10.49 1.27
C GLN A 685 -26.70 -11.62 1.59
N ASP A 686 -26.33 -11.80 2.86
CA ASP A 686 -25.36 -12.80 3.32
C ASP A 686 -25.77 -14.23 2.90
N ASP A 687 -27.07 -14.53 2.92
CA ASP A 687 -27.62 -15.83 2.51
C ASP A 687 -27.74 -15.98 0.98
N ALA A 688 -27.91 -14.88 0.24
CA ALA A 688 -27.85 -14.87 -1.22
C ALA A 688 -26.40 -15.06 -1.74
N ASP A 689 -25.42 -14.42 -1.10
CA ASP A 689 -24.00 -14.56 -1.43
C ASP A 689 -23.45 -15.96 -1.10
N ASP A 690 -23.88 -16.54 0.03
CA ASP A 690 -23.56 -17.94 0.35
C ASP A 690 -24.14 -18.93 -0.66
N LYS A 691 -25.39 -18.71 -1.11
CA LYS A 691 -26.01 -19.51 -2.18
C LYS A 691 -25.29 -19.35 -3.53
N LYS A 692 -24.82 -18.13 -3.85
CA LYS A 692 -24.00 -17.88 -5.05
C LYS A 692 -22.70 -18.67 -4.99
N LYS A 693 -21.96 -18.57 -3.87
CA LYS A 693 -20.72 -19.32 -3.62
C LYS A 693 -20.92 -20.83 -3.74
N LEU A 694 -22.01 -21.37 -3.19
CA LEU A 694 -22.34 -22.80 -3.28
C LEU A 694 -22.58 -23.24 -4.72
N SER A 695 -23.25 -22.43 -5.55
CA SER A 695 -23.46 -22.76 -6.96
C SER A 695 -22.16 -22.66 -7.78
N GLU A 696 -21.27 -21.72 -7.48
CA GLU A 696 -19.88 -21.75 -7.99
C GLU A 696 -19.16 -23.04 -7.51
N GLU A 697 -19.36 -23.40 -6.23
CA GLU A 697 -19.05 -24.67 -5.55
C GLU A 697 -19.31 -25.91 -6.42
N GLU A 698 -20.56 -26.03 -6.86
CA GLU A 698 -21.08 -27.15 -7.66
C GLU A 698 -20.50 -27.13 -9.09
N ASN A 699 -20.49 -25.97 -9.74
CA ASN A 699 -20.00 -25.80 -11.12
C ASN A 699 -18.49 -26.07 -11.25
N LEU A 700 -17.70 -25.78 -10.21
CA LEU A 700 -16.26 -26.05 -10.16
C LEU A 700 -15.91 -27.47 -9.66
N GLY A 701 -16.91 -28.26 -9.25
CA GLY A 701 -16.71 -29.65 -8.82
C GLY A 701 -16.01 -29.81 -7.46
N LEU A 702 -16.13 -28.83 -6.55
CA LEU A 702 -15.48 -28.83 -5.23
C LEU A 702 -16.24 -29.64 -4.16
N MET A 703 -17.45 -30.12 -4.47
CA MET A 703 -18.36 -30.74 -3.49
C MET A 703 -17.79 -31.99 -2.79
N THR A 704 -16.89 -32.73 -3.43
CA THR A 704 -16.30 -33.99 -2.97
C THR A 704 -14.89 -33.85 -2.38
N ASP A 705 -14.34 -32.63 -2.27
CA ASP A 705 -12.98 -32.36 -1.77
C ASP A 705 -12.70 -32.92 -0.35
N HIS A 706 -13.76 -33.07 0.44
CA HIS A 706 -13.72 -33.67 1.78
C HIS A 706 -13.61 -35.21 1.78
N GLU A 707 -13.96 -35.88 0.68
CA GLU A 707 -14.10 -37.34 0.57
C GLU A 707 -12.99 -38.03 -0.22
N ASP A 708 -12.23 -37.32 -1.08
CA ASP A 708 -11.26 -37.90 -2.04
C ASP A 708 -9.99 -38.50 -1.39
N SER A 709 -10.18 -39.61 -0.71
CA SER A 709 -9.12 -40.47 -0.22
C SER A 709 -8.63 -41.46 -1.30
N SER A 710 -8.55 -41.05 -2.57
CA SER A 710 -7.97 -41.87 -3.64
C SER A 710 -6.51 -42.28 -3.37
N ALA A 711 -6.01 -43.27 -4.12
CA ALA A 711 -4.62 -43.69 -4.02
C ALA A 711 -3.66 -42.55 -4.38
N ASP A 712 -3.99 -41.76 -5.41
CA ASP A 712 -3.16 -40.65 -5.88
C ASP A 712 -3.17 -39.48 -4.89
N SER A 713 -4.32 -39.14 -4.31
CA SER A 713 -4.40 -38.21 -3.17
C SER A 713 -3.50 -38.62 -2.00
N LYS A 714 -3.43 -39.93 -1.69
CA LYS A 714 -2.52 -40.45 -0.65
C LYS A 714 -1.05 -40.34 -1.05
N TRP A 715 -0.68 -40.72 -2.28
CA TRP A 715 0.68 -40.59 -2.80
C TRP A 715 1.16 -39.13 -2.82
N SER A 716 0.33 -38.21 -3.33
CA SER A 716 0.63 -36.77 -3.37
C SER A 716 0.91 -36.21 -1.97
N SER A 717 0.11 -36.60 -0.96
CA SER A 717 0.32 -36.14 0.43
C SER A 717 1.65 -36.62 1.06
N MET A 718 2.20 -37.72 0.55
CA MET A 718 3.46 -38.32 1.01
C MET A 718 4.71 -37.74 0.36
N LEU A 719 4.56 -36.97 -0.71
CA LEU A 719 5.67 -36.37 -1.43
C LEU A 719 5.96 -34.95 -0.95
N GLU A 720 7.23 -34.65 -0.80
CA GLU A 720 7.80 -33.33 -0.60
C GLU A 720 8.57 -32.97 -1.87
N TYR A 721 8.20 -31.87 -2.52
CA TYR A 721 8.82 -31.42 -3.75
C TYR A 721 9.80 -30.30 -3.43
N THR A 722 11.06 -30.48 -3.80
CA THR A 722 12.05 -29.40 -3.84
C THR A 722 12.30 -29.03 -5.28
N LEU A 723 12.08 -27.75 -5.63
CA LEU A 723 12.54 -27.19 -6.89
C LEU A 723 14.06 -27.01 -6.80
N VAL A 724 14.76 -27.23 -7.92
CA VAL A 724 16.20 -26.99 -8.04
C VAL A 724 16.46 -26.42 -9.43
N VAL A 725 16.92 -25.18 -9.52
CA VAL A 725 17.35 -24.61 -10.80
C VAL A 725 18.70 -25.22 -11.21
N GLY A 726 18.75 -25.80 -12.41
CA GLY A 726 19.97 -26.34 -13.00
C GLY A 726 20.93 -25.24 -13.46
N LYS A 727 22.20 -25.59 -13.70
CA LYS A 727 23.22 -24.63 -14.21
C LYS A 727 22.97 -24.18 -15.66
N ASP A 728 22.10 -24.90 -16.36
CA ASP A 728 21.51 -24.60 -17.66
C ASP A 728 20.22 -23.77 -17.55
N GLY A 729 19.80 -23.43 -16.32
CA GLY A 729 18.55 -22.71 -16.06
C GLY A 729 17.29 -23.56 -16.22
N GLN A 730 17.40 -24.90 -16.28
CA GLN A 730 16.26 -25.81 -16.26
C GLN A 730 15.77 -26.01 -14.82
N VAL A 731 14.49 -25.73 -14.53
CA VAL A 731 13.92 -26.02 -13.20
C VAL A 731 13.61 -27.51 -13.09
N VAL A 732 14.34 -28.22 -12.21
CA VAL A 732 14.22 -29.67 -12.03
C VAL A 732 13.56 -29.98 -10.68
N ARG A 733 12.33 -30.49 -10.72
CA ARG A 733 11.62 -30.99 -9.51
C ARG A 733 12.32 -32.23 -8.93
N ARG A 734 12.55 -32.24 -7.62
CA ARG A 734 13.00 -33.40 -6.84
C ARG A 734 11.94 -33.77 -5.81
N ALA A 735 11.21 -34.84 -6.10
CA ALA A 735 10.28 -35.45 -5.15
C ALA A 735 11.06 -36.31 -4.12
N ARG A 736 10.75 -36.13 -2.84
CA ARG A 736 11.21 -36.96 -1.71
C ARG A 736 9.99 -37.51 -0.98
N VAL A 737 10.11 -38.70 -0.39
CA VAL A 737 9.03 -39.26 0.44
C VAL A 737 9.19 -38.75 1.87
N LYS A 738 8.18 -38.04 2.39
CA LYS A 738 8.19 -37.42 3.75
C LYS A 738 8.49 -38.42 4.87
N SER A 739 8.07 -39.68 4.74
CA SER A 739 8.54 -40.77 5.60
C SER A 739 8.36 -42.15 4.94
N PHE A 740 9.33 -43.05 5.17
CA PHE A 740 9.29 -44.41 4.62
C PHE A 740 8.17 -45.28 5.24
N ASP A 741 7.78 -44.99 6.48
CA ASP A 741 6.75 -45.73 7.22
C ASP A 741 5.33 -45.51 6.65
N LEU A 742 5.05 -44.39 5.99
CA LEU A 742 3.77 -44.19 5.30
C LEU A 742 3.64 -45.08 4.05
N VAL A 743 4.73 -45.31 3.30
CA VAL A 743 4.76 -46.26 2.17
C VAL A 743 4.36 -47.66 2.64
N ASN A 744 4.91 -48.08 3.76
CA ASN A 744 4.64 -49.39 4.38
C ASN A 744 3.18 -49.54 4.90
N LYS A 745 2.44 -48.44 5.09
CA LYS A 745 1.00 -48.49 5.43
C LYS A 745 0.12 -48.65 4.18
N ILE A 746 0.41 -47.95 3.08
CA ILE A 746 -0.38 -48.04 1.85
C ILE A 746 -0.24 -49.44 1.22
N ALA A 747 0.96 -50.00 1.22
CA ALA A 747 1.23 -51.34 0.67
C ALA A 747 0.59 -52.52 1.46
N ARG A 748 -0.30 -52.25 2.42
CA ARG A 748 -0.88 -53.25 3.35
C ARG A 748 -2.40 -53.19 3.46
N VAL A 749 -3.11 -52.67 2.45
CA VAL A 749 -4.59 -52.67 2.41
C VAL A 749 -5.11 -53.73 1.41
N PRO A 750 -5.64 -54.87 1.87
CA PRO A 750 -6.34 -55.82 1.01
C PRO A 750 -7.77 -55.35 0.68
N GLY A 751 -8.26 -55.67 -0.51
CA GLY A 751 -9.66 -55.47 -0.89
C GLY A 751 -10.61 -56.30 -0.01
N LYS A 752 -11.84 -55.80 0.19
CA LYS A 752 -12.83 -56.37 1.11
C LYS A 752 -14.05 -56.86 0.35
N GLU A 753 -14.04 -58.12 -0.09
CA GLU A 753 -15.21 -58.79 -0.65
C GLU A 753 -15.79 -59.85 0.30
N THR A 754 -17.10 -60.09 0.17
CA THR A 754 -17.89 -60.91 1.09
C THR A 754 -18.51 -62.11 0.38
N GLY A 755 -18.15 -63.32 0.79
CA GLY A 755 -18.80 -64.55 0.30
C GLY A 755 -18.50 -65.75 1.19
N ARG A 756 -19.51 -66.26 1.91
CA ARG A 756 -19.42 -67.54 2.65
C ARG A 756 -20.08 -68.65 1.83
N ALA A 757 -19.35 -69.75 1.63
CA ALA A 757 -19.94 -71.06 1.33
C ALA A 757 -19.07 -72.14 1.98
N ASN A 758 -19.69 -73.24 2.45
CA ASN A 758 -18.99 -74.35 3.11
C ASN A 758 -18.41 -75.31 2.06
N GLY A 759 -17.23 -75.86 2.35
CA GLY A 759 -16.61 -76.96 1.60
C GLY A 759 -15.58 -77.68 2.48
N ILE A 760 -15.50 -79.00 2.38
CA ILE A 760 -14.69 -79.83 3.29
C ILE A 760 -13.35 -80.25 2.64
N ASN A 761 -12.33 -80.31 3.49
CA ASN A 761 -10.99 -80.85 3.27
C ASN A 761 -10.93 -82.17 2.48
N VAL A 762 -9.95 -82.33 1.57
CA VAL A 762 -9.06 -83.51 1.37
C VAL A 762 -8.39 -83.49 -0.01
N GLY A 763 -7.09 -83.86 -0.04
CA GLY A 763 -6.49 -84.58 -1.18
C GLY A 763 -5.76 -83.72 -2.22
N GLY A 764 -4.61 -84.22 -2.69
CA GLY A 764 -3.89 -83.71 -3.84
C GLY A 764 -3.92 -84.69 -5.01
N GLY A 765 -3.62 -84.21 -6.22
CA GLY A 765 -3.54 -85.02 -7.44
C GLY A 765 -2.92 -84.22 -8.59
N MET A 766 -2.20 -84.90 -9.48
CA MET A 766 -1.56 -84.31 -10.67
C MET A 766 -2.33 -84.62 -11.96
N ALA A 767 -2.00 -83.83 -13.00
CA ALA A 767 -1.97 -84.19 -14.42
C ALA A 767 -3.26 -84.14 -15.28
N SER A 768 -3.17 -83.32 -16.34
CA SER A 768 -3.56 -83.61 -17.74
C SER A 768 -5.03 -83.82 -18.14
N GLY A 769 -5.51 -83.09 -19.17
CA GLY A 769 -6.73 -83.50 -19.89
C GLY A 769 -7.50 -82.50 -20.78
N LEU A 770 -6.86 -81.94 -21.82
CA LEU A 770 -7.45 -81.48 -23.11
C LEU A 770 -8.93 -81.01 -23.25
N GLY A 771 -9.11 -79.80 -23.78
CA GLY A 771 -10.24 -79.40 -24.67
C GLY A 771 -11.27 -78.41 -24.09
N LEU A 772 -12.00 -77.61 -24.90
CA LEU A 772 -11.74 -77.21 -26.30
C LEU A 772 -12.63 -75.99 -26.68
N GLY A 773 -12.05 -74.98 -27.33
CA GLY A 773 -12.75 -73.86 -27.99
C GLY A 773 -13.06 -72.64 -27.12
N SER A 774 -13.34 -71.45 -27.68
CA SER A 774 -13.10 -70.93 -29.04
C SER A 774 -13.33 -69.41 -29.06
N GLY A 775 -12.69 -68.67 -29.97
CA GLY A 775 -12.90 -67.23 -30.19
C GLY A 775 -11.70 -66.36 -29.76
N SER A 776 -10.75 -65.94 -30.63
CA SER A 776 -10.85 -65.15 -31.89
C SER A 776 -11.10 -63.65 -31.65
N THR A 777 -10.28 -62.70 -32.11
CA THR A 777 -8.89 -62.77 -32.65
C THR A 777 -8.28 -61.37 -32.60
N SER A 778 -6.97 -61.25 -32.47
CA SER A 778 -6.25 -60.02 -32.83
C SER A 778 -6.13 -59.89 -34.35
N MET A 779 -5.96 -58.67 -34.86
CA MET A 779 -5.29 -58.39 -36.14
C MET A 779 -4.89 -56.92 -36.23
N ALA A 780 -3.72 -56.67 -36.81
CA ALA A 780 -3.25 -55.38 -37.29
C ALA A 780 -2.46 -55.64 -38.58
N LEU A 781 -2.37 -54.66 -39.51
CA LEU A 781 -1.26 -54.41 -40.44
C LEU A 781 -1.62 -53.28 -41.42
N ALA A 782 -0.71 -52.94 -42.35
CA ALA A 782 -0.66 -51.67 -43.08
C ALA A 782 -0.56 -51.81 -44.63
N MET A 783 -0.10 -50.73 -45.31
CA MET A 783 0.07 -50.51 -46.76
C MET A 783 -1.22 -50.09 -47.52
N GLY A 784 -1.21 -49.20 -48.53
CA GLY A 784 -0.15 -48.32 -49.06
C GLY A 784 -0.51 -47.67 -50.43
N ILE A 785 0.42 -46.85 -50.99
CA ILE A 785 0.49 -46.29 -52.38
C ILE A 785 -0.21 -44.93 -52.68
N GLY A 786 0.57 -44.00 -53.28
CA GLY A 786 0.12 -42.79 -54.00
C GLY A 786 0.33 -41.45 -53.25
N SER A 787 0.90 -40.36 -53.83
CA SER A 787 1.49 -40.15 -55.16
C SER A 787 2.55 -39.01 -55.16
N LYS A 788 3.10 -38.66 -56.34
CA LYS A 788 4.18 -37.68 -56.66
C LYS A 788 3.97 -36.28 -56.00
N SER A 789 4.93 -35.36 -55.80
CA SER A 789 6.26 -35.06 -56.41
C SER A 789 6.93 -33.92 -55.58
N ASP A 790 8.24 -33.56 -55.59
CA ASP A 790 9.46 -34.11 -56.22
C ASP A 790 10.77 -33.56 -55.53
N LEU A 791 11.95 -33.69 -56.20
CA LEU A 791 13.31 -33.20 -55.87
C LEU A 791 13.42 -31.75 -55.31
N ASN A 792 14.39 -31.38 -54.44
CA ASN A 792 15.79 -31.82 -54.21
C ASN A 792 16.27 -31.35 -52.77
N LYS A 793 17.53 -31.40 -52.26
CA LYS A 793 18.89 -31.65 -52.80
C LYS A 793 19.91 -32.16 -51.75
N LEU A 794 20.80 -33.04 -52.22
CA LEU A 794 22.18 -33.42 -51.79
C LEU A 794 23.01 -32.36 -51.01
N LYS A 795 23.85 -32.63 -49.98
CA LYS A 795 24.71 -33.77 -49.49
C LYS A 795 24.98 -33.57 -47.96
N ALA A 796 25.62 -34.41 -47.11
CA ALA A 796 26.07 -35.83 -47.06
C ALA A 796 26.56 -36.19 -45.61
N ALA A 797 27.24 -37.35 -45.41
CA ALA A 797 27.91 -37.82 -44.17
C ALA A 797 29.25 -38.53 -44.54
N PRO A 798 29.98 -39.40 -43.74
CA PRO A 798 29.59 -40.32 -42.63
C PRO A 798 30.62 -40.30 -41.43
N LYS A 799 30.70 -41.21 -40.42
CA LYS A 799 30.27 -42.62 -40.18
C LYS A 799 29.95 -42.90 -38.69
N THR A 800 29.19 -43.97 -38.41
CA THR A 800 28.99 -44.60 -37.08
C THR A 800 29.60 -46.01 -37.02
N PRO A 801 29.74 -46.61 -35.82
CA PRO A 801 28.80 -47.64 -35.29
C PRO A 801 28.16 -47.23 -33.93
N SER A 802 27.33 -47.99 -33.17
CA SER A 802 26.54 -49.24 -33.36
C SER A 802 25.40 -49.31 -32.27
N LYS A 803 24.88 -50.51 -31.95
CA LYS A 803 23.87 -50.90 -30.91
C LYS A 803 24.10 -52.40 -30.54
N PRO A 804 23.35 -53.10 -29.63
CA PRO A 804 22.26 -52.74 -28.71
C PRO A 804 22.42 -53.23 -27.22
N ALA A 805 21.37 -53.11 -26.39
CA ALA A 805 21.21 -53.55 -24.98
C ALA A 805 20.49 -54.94 -24.86
N PRO A 806 19.94 -55.48 -23.73
CA PRO A 806 19.70 -55.01 -22.32
C PRO A 806 20.04 -56.12 -21.25
N PRO A 807 19.33 -56.40 -20.10
CA PRO A 807 18.43 -55.66 -19.17
C PRO A 807 18.74 -55.87 -17.63
N LEU A 808 17.80 -55.43 -16.76
CA LEU A 808 17.50 -55.84 -15.35
C LEU A 808 18.40 -55.46 -14.13
N THR A 809 17.75 -54.79 -13.16
CA THR A 809 17.80 -54.90 -11.67
C THR A 809 19.03 -55.44 -10.90
N THR A 810 19.43 -54.73 -9.84
CA THR A 810 19.20 -55.14 -8.42
C THR A 810 19.65 -54.08 -7.39
N LEU A 811 19.06 -54.11 -6.19
CA LEU A 811 19.52 -53.38 -5.00
C LEU A 811 20.57 -54.22 -4.23
N PRO A 812 21.51 -53.56 -3.53
CA PRO A 812 21.95 -53.99 -2.20
C PRO A 812 21.44 -53.03 -1.13
N ASN A 813 21.34 -53.50 0.12
CA ASN A 813 20.67 -52.83 1.24
C ASN A 813 21.51 -52.93 2.53
N CYS A 814 21.18 -52.12 3.54
CA CYS A 814 21.74 -52.12 4.91
C CYS A 814 23.20 -51.63 5.06
N ALA A 815 23.65 -51.08 6.21
CA ALA A 815 22.95 -50.40 7.31
C ALA A 815 23.96 -49.69 8.25
N THR A 816 23.46 -48.76 9.08
CA THR A 816 24.02 -48.32 10.38
C THR A 816 25.52 -47.98 10.54
N ALA A 817 25.84 -46.68 10.66
CA ALA A 817 26.76 -46.18 11.70
C ALA A 817 26.59 -44.66 11.92
N ARG A 818 26.66 -44.19 13.18
CA ARG A 818 26.96 -42.78 13.52
C ARG A 818 28.47 -42.63 13.74
N PRO A 819 29.06 -41.51 13.30
CA PRO A 819 29.88 -40.69 14.21
C PRO A 819 29.26 -39.29 14.38
N GLY A 820 29.62 -38.46 15.37
CA GLY A 820 30.69 -38.62 16.36
C GLY A 820 31.86 -37.66 16.10
N HIS A 821 31.83 -36.47 16.71
CA HIS A 821 32.92 -35.48 16.59
C HIS A 821 34.22 -35.97 17.25
N ALA A 822 35.37 -35.80 16.57
CA ALA A 822 36.63 -35.38 17.21
C ALA A 822 37.75 -35.01 16.21
N LYS A 823 38.54 -33.99 16.58
CA LYS A 823 39.96 -33.72 16.22
C LYS A 823 40.36 -33.38 14.76
N MET A 824 40.94 -32.18 14.62
CA MET A 824 41.91 -31.85 13.57
C MET A 824 43.28 -32.52 13.83
N PRO A 825 44.09 -32.79 12.78
CA PRO A 825 45.54 -32.94 12.89
C PRO A 825 46.26 -31.59 13.08
N GLN A 826 47.53 -31.62 13.51
CA GLN A 826 48.38 -30.44 13.69
C GLN A 826 49.23 -30.13 12.44
N ALA A 827 49.84 -28.94 12.43
CA ALA A 827 50.68 -28.45 11.33
C ALA A 827 52.07 -29.12 11.26
N VAL A 828 52.62 -29.18 10.05
CA VAL A 828 54.06 -29.34 9.77
C VAL A 828 54.64 -27.97 9.37
N LYS A 829 55.96 -27.79 9.48
CA LYS A 829 56.63 -26.49 9.67
C LYS A 829 57.99 -26.44 8.93
N VAL A 830 58.53 -25.21 8.74
CA VAL A 830 59.95 -24.83 8.51
C VAL A 830 60.38 -24.45 7.07
N ALA A 831 61.22 -23.40 7.02
CA ALA A 831 62.05 -22.83 5.93
C ALA A 831 61.32 -22.15 4.74
N ASN A 832 61.60 -20.90 4.31
CA ASN A 832 62.79 -20.01 4.24
C ASN A 832 63.60 -20.08 2.93
N SER A 833 63.49 -19.04 2.09
CA SER A 833 64.65 -18.36 1.47
C SER A 833 64.31 -16.99 0.82
N THR A 834 64.92 -15.93 1.37
CA THR A 834 65.46 -14.72 0.70
C THR A 834 64.86 -14.18 -0.63
N GLY A 835 64.41 -12.92 -0.61
CA GLY A 835 64.16 -12.11 -1.83
C GLY A 835 64.01 -10.60 -1.55
N LYS A 836 65.07 -9.82 -1.81
CA LYS A 836 65.15 -8.33 -1.82
C LYS A 836 65.52 -7.95 -3.29
N ILE A 837 65.37 -6.76 -3.89
CA ILE A 837 65.44 -5.34 -3.46
C ILE A 837 64.67 -4.47 -4.52
N ILE A 838 64.54 -3.14 -4.27
CA ILE A 838 64.18 -2.03 -5.21
C ILE A 838 62.65 -1.84 -5.42
N ALA A 839 61.97 -0.73 -5.09
CA ALA A 839 62.28 0.65 -4.66
C ALA A 839 62.50 1.74 -5.75
N THR A 840 61.39 2.39 -6.15
CA THR A 840 61.35 3.75 -6.74
C THR A 840 60.18 4.54 -6.11
N GLY A 841 60.19 5.87 -6.16
CA GLY A 841 59.07 6.69 -5.68
C GLY A 841 59.35 8.19 -5.51
N SER A 842 58.28 8.95 -5.32
CA SER A 842 58.20 10.41 -5.12
C SER A 842 56.86 10.70 -4.40
N LYS A 843 56.72 11.42 -3.27
CA LYS A 843 57.14 12.81 -2.92
C LYS A 843 56.50 13.87 -3.83
N SER A 844 55.96 15.02 -3.35
CA SER A 844 55.63 15.55 -1.99
C SER A 844 54.95 16.95 -2.17
N THR A 845 54.16 17.58 -1.30
CA THR A 845 53.81 17.42 0.15
C THR A 845 52.34 17.94 0.37
N LEU A 846 51.78 18.57 1.43
CA LEU A 846 52.26 19.12 2.73
C LEU A 846 51.22 18.97 3.90
N GLY A 847 50.29 19.92 4.08
CA GLY A 847 49.43 20.11 5.27
C GLY A 847 49.09 21.60 5.51
N PRO A 848 48.48 22.04 6.64
CA PRO A 848 48.69 21.47 8.00
C PRO A 848 47.50 21.44 9.02
N THR A 849 47.72 20.71 10.13
CA THR A 849 47.19 20.91 11.52
C THR A 849 45.69 21.10 11.80
N ARG A 850 44.98 20.21 12.54
CA ARG A 850 45.03 19.88 14.00
C ARG A 850 44.33 20.88 14.94
N ILE A 851 43.46 20.35 15.81
CA ILE A 851 43.61 20.26 17.29
C ILE A 851 42.71 19.10 17.79
N GLY A 852 42.95 18.54 18.98
CA GLY A 852 42.06 17.57 19.62
C GLY A 852 42.48 17.18 21.04
N THR A 853 41.51 16.75 21.85
CA THR A 853 41.66 16.15 23.20
C THR A 853 40.48 15.17 23.42
N GLY A 854 40.52 14.18 24.31
CA GLY A 854 41.61 13.68 25.15
C GLY A 854 41.16 12.43 25.92
N LEU A 855 42.03 11.44 26.11
CA LEU A 855 41.69 10.14 26.72
C LEU A 855 42.74 9.77 27.79
N PRO A 856 42.36 9.49 29.05
CA PRO A 856 43.27 8.91 30.04
C PRO A 856 43.32 7.37 29.93
N LYS A 857 44.48 6.80 30.23
CA LYS A 857 44.66 5.40 30.65
C LYS A 857 44.69 5.36 32.20
N ASP A 858 44.93 4.25 32.92
CA ASP A 858 45.61 2.99 32.59
C ASP A 858 45.32 1.87 33.62
N THR A 859 45.97 0.71 33.44
CA THR A 859 46.05 -0.47 34.34
C THR A 859 44.84 -1.41 34.38
N GLY A 860 45.10 -2.69 34.69
CA GLY A 860 44.08 -3.72 34.88
C GLY A 860 44.70 -5.11 35.12
N ALA A 861 43.90 -6.08 35.58
CA ALA A 861 44.33 -7.47 35.71
C ALA A 861 43.17 -8.49 35.65
N ILE A 862 43.20 -9.36 34.65
CA ILE A 862 42.86 -10.80 34.67
C ILE A 862 41.69 -11.26 35.59
N THR A 863 40.55 -11.69 35.01
CA THR A 863 40.04 -13.07 35.22
C THR A 863 38.89 -13.53 34.29
N LYS A 864 39.17 -14.63 33.57
CA LYS A 864 38.26 -15.71 33.08
C LYS A 864 36.75 -15.46 32.96
N ILE A 865 36.26 -15.47 31.71
CA ILE A 865 34.85 -15.75 31.35
C ILE A 865 34.60 -17.27 31.39
N PRO A 866 33.56 -17.78 32.08
CA PRO A 866 33.12 -19.17 31.98
C PRO A 866 31.95 -19.35 30.99
N ILE A 867 32.06 -20.33 30.10
CA ILE A 867 30.95 -20.78 29.24
C ILE A 867 30.11 -21.81 30.00
N ILE A 868 28.78 -21.67 29.99
CA ILE A 868 27.85 -22.69 30.48
C ILE A 868 26.83 -23.03 29.39
N ARG A 869 26.56 -24.33 29.21
CA ARG A 869 25.50 -24.88 28.35
C ARG A 869 24.61 -25.84 29.19
N PRO A 870 23.40 -26.18 28.73
CA PRO A 870 22.26 -26.40 29.63
C PRO A 870 22.15 -27.82 30.20
N SER A 871 21.36 -27.92 31.28
CA SER A 871 20.82 -29.17 31.85
C SER A 871 19.41 -28.92 32.38
N ALA A 872 18.53 -29.92 32.24
CA ALA A 872 17.14 -29.92 32.69
C ALA A 872 16.61 -31.37 32.74
N PRO A 873 15.46 -31.67 33.39
CA PRO A 873 14.89 -31.05 34.59
C PRO A 873 14.54 -32.11 35.68
N ALA A 874 14.18 -31.67 36.89
CA ALA A 874 13.56 -32.53 37.92
C ALA A 874 12.47 -31.78 38.70
N LYS A 875 11.48 -32.52 39.23
CA LYS A 875 10.40 -32.07 40.13
C LYS A 875 10.86 -32.29 41.61
N ARG A 876 10.19 -31.88 42.69
CA ARG A 876 8.78 -31.46 42.97
C ARG A 876 8.71 -30.74 44.34
N GLU A 877 7.51 -30.31 44.76
CA GLU A 877 7.11 -29.97 46.16
C GLU A 877 7.72 -28.68 46.78
N ALA A 878 7.15 -28.02 47.79
CA ALA A 878 5.74 -27.81 48.22
C ALA A 878 5.68 -26.60 49.20
N SER A 879 4.51 -25.98 49.41
CA SER A 879 4.31 -24.79 50.27
C SER A 879 4.32 -25.07 51.77
N PRO A 880 4.43 -24.04 52.65
CA PRO A 880 3.20 -23.60 53.33
C PRO A 880 3.07 -22.08 53.67
N SER A 881 1.80 -21.69 53.88
CA SER A 881 1.22 -20.56 54.67
C SER A 881 2.14 -19.68 55.57
N SER A 882 1.84 -18.40 55.82
CA SER A 882 0.51 -17.88 56.24
C SER A 882 0.27 -16.38 55.91
N SER A 883 -0.71 -15.74 56.56
CA SER A 883 -1.36 -14.49 56.08
C SER A 883 -2.18 -13.75 57.15
N THR A 884 -2.35 -12.43 57.02
CA THR A 884 -3.29 -11.61 57.83
C THR A 884 -4.11 -10.63 56.97
N LYS A 885 -5.33 -10.33 57.45
CA LYS A 885 -6.38 -9.44 56.89
C LYS A 885 -6.30 -8.03 57.56
N PRO A 886 -7.06 -6.94 57.20
CA PRO A 886 -8.49 -6.96 56.77
C PRO A 886 -9.07 -5.86 55.82
N ASN A 887 -10.33 -6.10 55.39
CA ASN A 887 -11.53 -5.23 55.24
C ASN A 887 -11.47 -3.73 54.80
N SER A 888 -12.51 -3.10 54.20
CA SER A 888 -13.64 -3.51 53.33
C SER A 888 -14.58 -2.32 52.96
N ALA A 889 -14.76 -2.00 51.66
CA ALA A 889 -15.90 -1.26 51.04
C ALA A 889 -15.70 -1.33 49.50
N THR A 890 -16.64 -1.55 48.56
CA THR A 890 -18.11 -1.33 48.43
C THR A 890 -18.50 -0.03 47.70
N LEU A 891 -18.35 -0.06 46.36
CA LEU A 891 -19.10 0.69 45.34
C LEU A 891 -19.33 -0.32 44.18
N ALA A 892 -20.52 -0.67 43.71
CA ALA A 892 -21.75 0.07 43.39
C ALA A 892 -21.66 0.86 42.07
N LEU A 893 -21.89 0.16 40.95
CA LEU A 893 -22.11 0.74 39.62
C LEU A 893 -23.60 0.62 39.25
N ALA A 894 -24.14 1.71 38.68
CA ALA A 894 -25.53 1.86 38.23
C ALA A 894 -25.54 2.83 37.02
N PRO A 895 -26.59 2.89 36.18
CA PRO A 895 -26.43 2.36 34.82
C PRO A 895 -26.50 3.43 33.71
N GLY A 896 -25.95 3.08 32.54
CA GLY A 896 -26.14 3.87 31.31
C GLY A 896 -27.60 3.89 30.83
N PRO A 897 -28.11 5.01 30.29
CA PRO A 897 -29.50 5.15 29.90
C PRO A 897 -29.83 4.37 28.60
N SER A 898 -31.01 3.75 28.57
CA SER A 898 -31.51 2.98 27.42
C SER A 898 -32.50 3.80 26.58
N SER A 899 -32.28 3.87 25.27
CA SER A 899 -33.19 4.50 24.30
C SER A 899 -34.21 3.50 23.72
N ARG A 900 -35.25 3.18 24.49
CA ARG A 900 -36.44 2.50 23.95
C ARG A 900 -37.27 3.47 23.10
N LEU A 901 -37.40 3.20 21.80
CA LEU A 901 -38.41 3.84 20.95
C LEU A 901 -39.77 3.17 21.14
N GLY A 902 -40.75 3.94 21.60
CA GLY A 902 -42.16 3.53 21.68
C GLY A 902 -42.95 4.05 20.47
N THR A 903 -43.90 3.27 20.00
CA THR A 903 -44.87 3.64 18.95
C THR A 903 -46.13 4.29 19.54
N ILE A 904 -46.81 5.13 18.74
CA ILE A 904 -48.28 5.29 18.67
C ILE A 904 -48.67 6.21 17.49
N ASP A 905 -49.91 6.10 17.02
CA ASP A 905 -50.41 6.47 15.70
C ASP A 905 -50.52 7.97 15.33
N ASN A 906 -50.41 8.25 14.02
CA ASN A 906 -51.36 8.96 13.13
C ASN A 906 -50.61 9.46 11.87
N GLY A 907 -51.17 9.59 10.67
CA GLY A 907 -52.48 9.21 10.11
C GLY A 907 -52.42 9.43 8.58
N GLY A 908 -52.98 8.53 7.76
CA GLY A 908 -52.50 8.31 6.38
C GLY A 908 -53.26 8.95 5.21
N VAL A 909 -52.54 9.12 4.10
CA VAL A 909 -52.97 9.21 2.68
C VAL A 909 -51.87 8.44 1.92
N GLY A 910 -52.08 7.51 0.99
CA GLY A 910 -53.09 7.33 -0.06
C GLY A 910 -52.30 7.09 -1.37
N PRO A 911 -52.28 5.88 -1.95
CA PRO A 911 -51.23 5.50 -2.91
C PRO A 911 -51.53 5.91 -4.37
N LEU A 912 -50.47 6.25 -5.11
CA LEU A 912 -50.52 6.44 -6.57
C LEU A 912 -49.52 5.52 -7.29
N LYS A 913 -49.90 5.10 -8.50
CA LYS A 913 -49.20 4.09 -9.32
C LYS A 913 -48.04 4.70 -10.13
N PRO A 914 -47.00 3.93 -10.48
CA PRO A 914 -45.98 4.36 -11.42
C PRO A 914 -46.51 4.47 -12.85
N GLN A 915 -45.97 5.41 -13.62
CA GLN A 915 -46.05 5.45 -15.09
C GLN A 915 -44.64 5.52 -15.71
N LYS A 916 -44.57 5.43 -17.04
CA LYS A 916 -43.39 4.97 -17.80
C LYS A 916 -42.62 6.09 -18.52
N ALA A 917 -41.32 5.83 -18.71
CA ALA A 917 -40.47 6.37 -19.78
C ALA A 917 -40.10 7.88 -19.67
N SER A 918 -39.14 8.43 -20.43
CA SER A 918 -38.43 7.87 -21.58
C SER A 918 -36.97 8.36 -21.76
N SER A 919 -36.23 7.63 -22.62
CA SER A 919 -35.23 8.13 -23.59
C SER A 919 -34.03 8.97 -23.14
N THR A 920 -32.84 8.35 -23.26
CA THR A 920 -31.55 9.01 -23.53
C THR A 920 -31.50 9.72 -24.89
N PRO A 921 -30.85 10.89 -24.99
CA PRO A 921 -29.97 11.26 -26.10
C PRO A 921 -28.50 10.88 -25.76
N GLY A 922 -27.58 10.72 -26.71
CA GLY A 922 -27.67 10.92 -28.16
C GLY A 922 -26.53 11.82 -28.65
N THR A 923 -25.40 11.24 -29.05
CA THR A 923 -24.19 11.98 -29.44
C THR A 923 -24.36 12.73 -30.78
N PRO A 924 -23.86 13.97 -30.89
CA PRO A 924 -23.68 14.64 -32.18
C PRO A 924 -22.43 14.09 -32.89
N LYS A 925 -22.43 14.15 -34.22
CA LYS A 925 -21.25 13.83 -35.04
C LYS A 925 -20.42 15.10 -35.28
N ARG A 926 -19.14 15.08 -34.92
CA ARG A 926 -18.08 15.22 -35.93
C ARG A 926 -16.78 14.60 -35.47
#